data_AF-A0A0D3C0T9-F1
#
_entry.id   AF-A0A0D3C0T9-F1
#
_cell.length_a   1.000
_cell.length_b   1.000
_cell.length_c   1.000
_cell.angle_alpha   90.00
_cell.angle_beta   90.00
_cell.angle_gamma   90.00
#
_symmetry.space_group_name_H-M   'P 1'
#
loop_
_entity.id
_entity.type
_entity.pdbx_description
1 polymer ?
#
loop_
_entity_poly.entity_id
_entity_poly.type
_entity_poly.pdbx_seq_one_letter_code
_entity_poly.pdbx_strand_id
1 'polypeptide(L)'
;MSAVSLIERQQVKWDKLTSLLPKPTEALPRLNNLLKLCANLSYLKTGESIHAHLIVKDLLSRPEDAWQINSLINFYAKRGEAHHRARKLFDSMPERNVVSWCTLMKGYQDSGSDSEVLKLFKSMLLSFKSKPNEFVATVVIKSCSSSGRIKEGKQCHGCFLKHGLTSHEYVRNTLLYMYSSCSGAREAIRVLDDLPYCDLLAFNSALSGYLEHGGALGEALEVLRKMAIEEDLVWDEVTYMSSLKLCSSFRDLNMARQVHSRMVRLGFHCGDVNVSGALINMYGKCGKPLYAQRVYDGSTTHAQNIVLNTSIMDAYFQNKSYEEALNLFAKMENRDEVPPNEFTFAVLLNSVAELCLLKHGGLLHGLVVKSGFRSHVMVGNALVNMYAKSGSIQDAWKTFSGMNFRDVITWNVMICGFSHHGLGKEALEVFEEMMVAGEVPNRITFIGVLHACSHMGFVEQGRYYFHHLMKRFNVEPNLQHYTCVVGLLSKAGLFEEVESFMREAPVQWDVVAWSSLLNACYVRRNYSLGKKVAEYAIEMYPNNSGIYILLSNIHAKSKEWDGVARVRSLMKERRVKKEPGVSWICIRNQTHTFLSEDNQHSEIVLIYAKVKEVLSKIRPLGYSPDVAGGYHDVDAEQSESNLSYHSEKLAVAYGLMKTPENSPLYVTKNVRICDDCHSAIQLISRLSNRLIVVRDSNRFHHFQNGQCSCCDYW
;
A
#
# COMPACT_ATOMS: atom_id res chain seq x y z
N MET A 1 -32.03 45.29 15.35
CA MET A 1 -31.01 44.45 14.68
C MET A 1 -30.24 43.71 15.75
N SER A 2 -30.20 42.38 15.71
CA SER A 2 -29.45 41.60 16.70
C SER A 2 -27.95 41.83 16.48
N ALA A 3 -27.15 41.76 17.55
CA ALA A 3 -25.68 41.84 17.44
C ALA A 3 -25.10 40.80 16.45
N VAL A 4 -25.84 39.70 16.23
CA VAL A 4 -25.55 38.64 15.26
C VAL A 4 -25.56 39.16 13.82
N SER A 5 -26.56 39.98 13.44
CA SER A 5 -26.67 40.51 12.06
C SER A 5 -25.63 41.58 11.70
N LEU A 6 -24.95 42.16 12.71
CA LEU A 6 -23.90 43.17 12.54
C LEU A 6 -22.50 42.54 12.44
N ILE A 7 -22.30 41.36 13.03
CA ILE A 7 -21.03 40.61 12.94
C ILE A 7 -20.91 39.91 11.57
N GLU A 8 -22.03 39.48 10.97
CA GLU A 8 -22.05 38.84 9.64
C GLU A 8 -21.68 39.79 8.48
N ARG A 9 -21.69 41.12 8.68
CA ARG A 9 -21.48 42.11 7.60
C ARG A 9 -20.06 42.71 7.49
N GLN A 10 -19.07 42.14 8.17
CA GLN A 10 -17.63 42.39 7.97
C GLN A 10 -17.09 43.84 7.87
N GLN A 11 -17.79 44.87 8.35
CA GLN A 11 -17.22 46.22 8.46
C GLN A 11 -17.78 47.01 9.65
N VAL A 12 -17.21 46.85 10.84
CA VAL A 12 -17.47 47.82 11.93
C VAL A 12 -16.18 48.09 12.73
N LYS A 13 -15.81 49.37 12.83
CA LYS A 13 -14.76 49.90 13.71
C LYS A 13 -15.15 49.73 15.18
N TRP A 14 -14.18 49.40 16.03
CA TRP A 14 -14.28 49.06 17.46
C TRP A 14 -15.22 49.95 18.29
N ASP A 15 -15.29 51.25 17.99
CA ASP A 15 -16.04 52.23 18.80
C ASP A 15 -17.57 52.02 18.80
N LYS A 16 -18.13 51.35 17.77
CA LYS A 16 -19.56 51.03 17.69
C LYS A 16 -19.96 49.75 18.43
N LEU A 17 -19.00 48.88 18.75
CA LEU A 17 -19.26 47.61 19.44
C LEU A 17 -19.38 47.83 20.95
N THR A 18 -18.64 48.80 21.49
CA THR A 18 -18.75 49.29 22.88
C THR A 18 -20.11 49.90 23.20
N SER A 19 -20.80 50.53 22.24
CA SER A 19 -22.16 51.07 22.44
C SER A 19 -23.28 50.03 22.45
N LEU A 20 -22.97 48.76 22.14
CA LEU A 20 -23.93 47.65 22.03
C LEU A 20 -23.82 46.62 23.18
N LEU A 21 -22.85 46.78 24.09
CA LEU A 21 -22.73 45.93 25.28
C LEU A 21 -23.77 46.35 26.34
N PRO A 22 -24.67 45.45 26.79
CA PRO A 22 -25.77 45.84 27.68
C PRO A 22 -25.27 46.19 29.10
N LYS A 23 -26.03 47.03 29.80
CA LYS A 23 -25.80 47.40 31.22
C LYS A 23 -25.95 46.17 32.16
N PRO A 24 -25.35 46.22 33.38
CA PRO A 24 -24.70 45.07 34.03
C PRO A 24 -25.56 43.88 34.50
N THR A 25 -26.88 43.98 34.52
CA THR A 25 -27.72 42.96 35.19
C THR A 25 -28.50 42.03 34.24
N GLU A 26 -28.58 42.32 32.94
CA GLU A 26 -29.24 41.45 31.93
C GLU A 26 -28.26 40.89 30.85
N ALA A 27 -26.95 41.17 30.96
CA ALA A 27 -25.97 41.00 29.88
C ALA A 27 -25.18 39.68 29.87
N LEU A 28 -25.09 38.98 31.02
CA LEU A 28 -24.19 37.84 31.23
C LEU A 28 -24.44 36.62 30.30
N PRO A 29 -25.68 36.19 30.03
CA PRO A 29 -25.94 35.10 29.09
C PRO A 29 -25.56 35.45 27.63
N ARG A 30 -25.70 36.72 27.24
CA ARG A 30 -25.38 37.20 25.89
C ARG A 30 -23.87 37.20 25.61
N LEU A 31 -23.06 37.59 26.60
CA LEU A 31 -21.59 37.55 26.53
C LEU A 31 -21.04 36.13 26.36
N ASN A 32 -21.64 35.14 27.04
CA ASN A 32 -21.23 33.74 26.90
C ASN A 32 -21.61 33.14 25.55
N ASN A 33 -22.78 33.48 25.01
CA ASN A 33 -23.16 33.07 23.66
C ASN A 33 -22.22 33.68 22.61
N LEU A 34 -21.80 34.93 22.79
CA LEU A 34 -20.78 35.57 21.95
C LEU A 34 -19.42 34.88 22.04
N LEU A 35 -18.95 34.48 23.23
CA LEU A 35 -17.71 33.72 23.40
C LEU A 35 -17.79 32.34 22.73
N LYS A 36 -18.92 31.63 22.85
CA LYS A 36 -19.16 30.37 22.12
C LYS A 36 -19.15 30.57 20.60
N LEU A 37 -19.77 31.64 20.10
CA LEU A 37 -19.76 31.97 18.68
C LEU A 37 -18.34 32.28 18.18
N CYS A 38 -17.58 33.08 18.94
CA CYS A 38 -16.18 33.39 18.64
C CYS A 38 -15.31 32.14 18.65
N ALA A 39 -15.57 31.20 19.57
CA ALA A 39 -14.88 29.93 19.64
C ALA A 39 -15.11 29.05 18.41
N ASN A 40 -16.33 29.07 17.84
CA ASN A 40 -16.66 28.29 16.65
C ASN A 40 -16.24 28.97 15.34
N LEU A 41 -16.32 30.31 15.25
CA LEU A 41 -16.06 31.09 14.02
C LEU A 41 -14.64 31.64 13.89
N SER A 42 -13.73 31.30 14.82
CA SER A 42 -12.31 31.69 14.75
C SER A 42 -11.98 33.17 14.93
N TYR A 43 -12.83 33.92 15.62
CA TYR A 43 -12.59 35.35 15.91
C TYR A 43 -11.77 35.58 17.18
N LEU A 44 -10.44 35.41 17.09
CA LEU A 44 -9.52 35.50 18.22
C LEU A 44 -9.53 36.88 18.91
N LYS A 45 -9.36 37.97 18.13
CA LYS A 45 -9.29 39.35 18.65
C LYS A 45 -10.57 39.78 19.38
N THR A 46 -11.72 39.31 18.88
CA THR A 46 -13.02 39.62 19.48
C THR A 46 -13.18 38.92 20.82
N GLY A 47 -12.79 37.65 20.93
CA GLY A 47 -12.81 36.92 22.20
C GLY A 47 -11.81 37.46 23.23
N GLU A 48 -10.60 37.86 22.80
CA GLU A 48 -9.62 38.54 23.67
C GLU A 48 -10.14 39.86 24.24
N SER A 49 -10.90 40.61 23.44
CA SER A 49 -11.47 41.88 23.89
C SER A 49 -12.63 41.69 24.85
N ILE A 50 -13.43 40.62 24.68
CA ILE A 50 -14.43 40.20 25.66
C ILE A 50 -13.74 39.80 26.97
N HIS A 51 -12.64 39.05 26.90
CA HIS A 51 -11.84 38.69 28.08
C HIS A 51 -11.29 39.94 28.80
N ALA A 52 -10.73 40.90 28.08
CA ALA A 52 -10.27 42.17 28.64
C ALA A 52 -11.42 42.95 29.31
N HIS A 53 -12.60 42.98 28.69
CA HIS A 53 -13.78 43.62 29.26
C HIS A 53 -14.23 42.98 30.58
N LEU A 54 -14.17 41.64 30.67
CA LEU A 54 -14.49 40.90 31.89
C LEU A 54 -13.50 41.19 33.02
N ILE A 55 -12.20 41.36 32.71
CA ILE A 55 -11.17 41.77 33.67
C ILE A 55 -11.42 43.20 34.17
N VAL A 56 -11.63 44.16 33.26
CA VAL A 56 -11.81 45.58 33.60
C VAL A 56 -13.05 45.82 34.46
N LYS A 57 -14.07 44.95 34.36
CA LYS A 57 -15.30 45.01 35.14
C LYS A 57 -15.27 44.19 36.43
N ASP A 58 -14.14 43.56 36.77
CA ASP A 58 -13.97 42.73 37.97
C ASP A 58 -14.96 41.55 38.06
N LEU A 59 -15.35 40.99 36.90
CA LEU A 59 -16.33 39.89 36.79
C LEU A 59 -15.66 38.50 36.71
N LEU A 60 -14.42 38.39 37.19
CA LEU A 60 -13.62 37.14 37.18
C LEU A 60 -13.02 36.82 38.56
N SER A 61 -13.32 37.63 39.57
CA SER A 61 -12.61 37.62 40.86
C SER A 61 -13.39 36.88 41.95
N ARG A 62 -14.70 36.66 41.76
CA ARG A 62 -15.57 36.02 42.76
C ARG A 62 -15.77 34.53 42.46
N PRO A 63 -16.03 33.69 43.48
CA PRO A 63 -16.33 32.26 43.28
C PRO A 63 -17.56 32.02 42.39
N GLU A 64 -18.53 32.95 42.40
CA GLU A 64 -19.74 32.92 41.57
C GLU A 64 -19.44 33.10 40.07
N ASP A 65 -18.24 33.58 39.71
CA ASP A 65 -17.82 33.83 38.33
C ASP A 65 -17.19 32.59 37.65
N ALA A 66 -17.21 31.42 38.30
CA ALA A 66 -16.64 30.19 37.78
C ALA A 66 -17.23 29.79 36.41
N TRP A 67 -18.48 30.14 36.13
CA TRP A 67 -19.10 29.98 34.81
C TRP A 67 -18.33 30.76 33.74
N GLN A 68 -18.04 32.03 33.99
CA GLN A 68 -17.44 32.97 33.03
C GLN A 68 -16.02 32.54 32.69
N ILE A 69 -15.26 32.13 33.72
CA ILE A 69 -13.93 31.57 33.56
C ILE A 69 -13.99 30.26 32.73
N ASN A 70 -14.96 29.37 32.98
CA ASN A 70 -15.13 28.14 32.19
C ASN A 70 -15.45 28.43 30.71
N SER A 71 -16.21 29.48 30.43
CA SER A 71 -16.53 29.89 29.04
C SER A 71 -15.30 30.47 28.32
N LEU A 72 -14.44 31.20 29.02
CA LEU A 72 -13.15 31.67 28.51
C LEU A 72 -12.15 30.52 28.32
N ILE A 73 -12.10 29.56 29.26
CA ILE A 73 -11.29 28.34 29.13
C ILE A 73 -11.71 27.59 27.87
N ASN A 74 -13.02 27.34 27.65
CA ASN A 74 -13.51 26.68 26.45
C ASN A 74 -13.16 27.45 25.15
N PHE A 75 -13.24 28.78 25.16
CA PHE A 75 -12.84 29.62 24.02
C PHE A 75 -11.35 29.45 23.69
N TYR A 76 -10.47 29.57 24.67
CA TYR A 76 -9.02 29.44 24.47
C TYR A 76 -8.58 27.99 24.23
N ALA A 77 -9.25 27.00 24.82
CA ALA A 77 -8.87 25.59 24.72
C ALA A 77 -9.26 24.99 23.35
N LYS A 78 -10.29 25.52 22.67
CA LYS A 78 -10.56 25.21 21.25
C LYS A 78 -9.53 25.81 20.28
N ARG A 79 -8.56 26.58 20.77
CA ARG A 79 -7.51 27.24 19.98
C ARG A 79 -6.16 26.68 20.40
N GLY A 80 -5.61 25.74 19.63
CA GLY A 80 -4.34 25.05 19.98
C GLY A 80 -3.19 25.99 20.38
N GLU A 81 -3.10 27.17 19.76
CA GLU A 81 -2.05 28.18 20.05
C GLU A 81 -2.24 28.92 21.40
N ALA A 82 -3.44 28.91 21.98
CA ALA A 82 -3.79 29.66 23.19
C ALA A 82 -3.98 28.78 24.44
N HIS A 83 -3.59 27.49 24.38
CA HIS A 83 -3.71 26.55 25.50
C HIS A 83 -3.03 27.01 26.78
N HIS A 84 -1.88 27.70 26.65
CA HIS A 84 -1.20 28.30 27.80
C HIS A 84 -2.06 29.35 28.52
N ARG A 85 -2.95 30.06 27.81
CA ARG A 85 -3.87 31.05 28.39
C ARG A 85 -5.06 30.38 29.06
N ALA A 86 -5.62 29.35 28.44
CA ALA A 86 -6.64 28.50 29.05
C ALA A 86 -6.13 27.89 30.37
N ARG A 87 -4.88 27.40 30.35
CA ARG A 87 -4.22 26.83 31.54
C ARG A 87 -4.01 27.87 32.63
N LYS A 88 -3.52 29.07 32.30
CA LYS A 88 -3.36 30.17 33.26
C LYS A 88 -4.68 30.56 33.93
N LEU A 89 -5.76 30.68 33.14
CA LEU A 89 -7.09 30.98 33.65
C LEU A 89 -7.59 29.90 34.62
N PHE A 90 -7.39 28.64 34.27
CA PHE A 90 -7.74 27.50 35.11
C PHE A 90 -6.93 27.47 36.42
N ASP A 91 -5.63 27.75 36.34
CA ASP A 91 -4.76 27.79 37.51
C ASP A 91 -5.09 28.98 38.44
N SER A 92 -5.57 30.10 37.91
CA SER A 92 -6.01 31.26 38.70
C SER A 92 -7.36 31.12 39.39
N MET A 93 -8.13 30.06 39.11
CA MET A 93 -9.45 29.87 39.74
C MET A 93 -9.32 29.59 41.25
N PRO A 94 -10.04 30.32 42.12
CA PRO A 94 -10.06 30.06 43.57
C PRO A 94 -10.67 28.70 43.91
N GLU A 95 -11.77 28.34 43.23
CA GLU A 95 -12.42 27.04 43.31
C GLU A 95 -12.61 26.44 41.92
N ARG A 96 -12.12 25.22 41.74
CA ARG A 96 -12.22 24.47 40.48
C ARG A 96 -13.30 23.41 40.63
N ASN A 97 -14.34 23.51 39.81
CA ASN A 97 -15.43 22.53 39.77
C ASN A 97 -15.25 21.53 38.61
N VAL A 98 -16.05 20.47 38.57
CA VAL A 98 -15.96 19.40 37.56
C VAL A 98 -16.05 19.95 36.13
N VAL A 99 -16.83 21.01 35.89
CA VAL A 99 -16.98 21.65 34.58
C VAL A 99 -15.67 22.32 34.14
N SER A 100 -14.96 23.00 35.05
CA SER A 100 -13.66 23.63 34.77
C SER A 100 -12.60 22.59 34.37
N TRP A 101 -12.57 21.45 35.07
CA TRP A 101 -11.70 20.32 34.75
C TRP A 101 -12.05 19.72 33.38
N CYS A 102 -13.33 19.43 33.14
CA CYS A 102 -13.80 18.79 31.92
C CYS A 102 -13.56 19.67 30.68
N THR A 103 -13.81 20.99 30.76
CA THR A 103 -13.62 21.92 29.64
C THR A 103 -12.16 22.03 29.22
N LEU A 104 -11.24 22.13 30.20
CA LEU A 104 -9.81 22.17 29.90
C LEU A 104 -9.31 20.83 29.32
N MET A 105 -9.71 19.70 29.91
CA MET A 105 -9.37 18.37 29.39
C MET A 105 -9.87 18.17 27.96
N LYS A 106 -11.10 18.60 27.65
CA LYS A 106 -11.67 18.47 26.31
C LYS A 106 -10.87 19.26 25.27
N GLY A 107 -10.43 20.48 25.61
CA GLY A 107 -9.57 21.25 24.69
C GLY A 107 -8.20 20.63 24.46
N TYR A 108 -7.58 20.00 25.48
CA TYR A 108 -6.35 19.24 25.27
C TYR A 108 -6.57 17.99 24.40
N GLN A 109 -7.67 17.27 24.60
CA GLN A 109 -8.05 16.15 23.73
C GLN A 109 -8.24 16.60 22.27
N ASP A 110 -8.98 17.67 22.02
CA ASP A 110 -9.25 18.15 20.66
C ASP A 110 -7.97 18.62 19.93
N SER A 111 -6.91 18.95 20.68
CA SER A 111 -5.58 19.28 20.15
C SER A 111 -4.65 18.08 19.97
N GLY A 112 -5.05 16.88 20.37
CA GLY A 112 -4.19 15.68 20.38
C GLY A 112 -3.17 15.62 21.52
N SER A 113 -3.28 16.49 22.54
CA SER A 113 -2.37 16.52 23.71
C SER A 113 -2.80 15.54 24.80
N ASP A 114 -2.93 14.26 24.45
CA ASP A 114 -3.56 13.23 25.30
C ASP A 114 -2.84 13.00 26.64
N SER A 115 -1.52 13.16 26.68
CA SER A 115 -0.77 13.02 27.94
C SER A 115 -1.13 14.09 28.96
N GLU A 116 -1.52 15.29 28.53
CA GLU A 116 -1.89 16.38 29.45
C GLU A 116 -3.28 16.16 30.03
N VAL A 117 -4.19 15.55 29.27
CA VAL A 117 -5.51 15.13 29.75
C VAL A 117 -5.36 14.18 30.96
N LEU A 118 -4.47 13.19 30.85
CA LEU A 118 -4.21 12.23 31.93
C LEU A 118 -3.56 12.87 33.16
N LYS A 119 -2.63 13.81 32.98
CA LYS A 119 -2.02 14.57 34.09
C LYS A 119 -3.05 15.43 34.81
N LEU A 120 -3.93 16.10 34.07
CA LEU A 120 -5.04 16.87 34.62
C LEU A 120 -5.99 15.97 35.41
N PHE A 121 -6.33 14.80 34.88
CA PHE A 121 -7.24 13.87 35.55
C PHE A 121 -6.64 13.35 36.86
N LYS A 122 -5.36 13.00 36.86
CA LYS A 122 -4.64 12.64 38.10
C LYS A 122 -4.66 13.78 39.12
N SER A 123 -4.47 15.03 38.67
CA SER A 123 -4.50 16.21 39.53
C SER A 123 -5.89 16.46 40.13
N MET A 124 -6.95 16.23 39.34
CA MET A 124 -8.34 16.31 39.81
C MET A 124 -8.59 15.30 40.93
N LEU A 125 -8.19 14.03 40.74
CA LEU A 125 -8.36 12.98 41.75
C LEU A 125 -7.60 13.27 43.05
N LEU A 126 -6.37 13.80 42.96
CA LEU A 126 -5.55 14.18 44.11
C LEU A 126 -6.08 15.40 44.87
N SER A 127 -6.89 16.25 44.23
CA SER A 127 -7.44 17.44 44.87
C SER A 127 -8.53 17.11 45.90
N PHE A 128 -9.15 15.92 45.83
CA PHE A 128 -10.29 15.43 46.63
C PHE A 128 -11.55 16.33 46.68
N LYS A 129 -11.50 17.54 46.07
CA LYS A 129 -12.57 18.54 46.08
C LYS A 129 -13.64 18.32 45.00
N SER A 130 -13.34 17.55 43.96
CA SER A 130 -14.25 17.33 42.84
C SER A 130 -14.19 15.87 42.40
N LYS A 131 -15.34 15.18 42.39
CA LYS A 131 -15.46 13.82 41.88
C LYS A 131 -15.60 13.83 40.36
N PRO A 132 -15.01 12.87 39.64
CA PRO A 132 -15.23 12.75 38.20
C PRO A 132 -16.70 12.46 37.92
N ASN A 133 -17.21 13.07 36.86
CA ASN A 133 -18.52 12.77 36.32
C ASN A 133 -18.36 12.03 34.98
N GLU A 134 -19.49 11.74 34.38
CA GLU A 134 -19.60 10.97 33.16
C GLU A 134 -18.88 11.59 31.95
N PHE A 135 -18.84 12.93 31.87
CA PHE A 135 -18.22 13.67 30.76
C PHE A 135 -16.70 13.61 30.89
N VAL A 136 -16.18 13.81 32.11
CA VAL A 136 -14.75 13.63 32.41
C VAL A 136 -14.32 12.20 32.06
N ALA A 137 -15.12 11.20 32.42
CA ALA A 137 -14.82 9.81 32.08
C ALA A 137 -14.69 9.61 30.55
N THR A 138 -15.66 10.07 29.76
CA THR A 138 -15.59 9.91 28.29
C THR A 138 -14.38 10.61 27.66
N VAL A 139 -14.00 11.80 28.13
CA VAL A 139 -12.84 12.54 27.61
C VAL A 139 -11.54 11.79 27.92
N VAL A 140 -11.38 11.34 29.16
CA VAL A 140 -10.19 10.59 29.60
C VAL A 140 -10.08 9.26 28.84
N ILE A 141 -11.18 8.51 28.69
CA ILE A 141 -11.18 7.22 27.99
C ILE A 141 -10.83 7.41 26.51
N LYS A 142 -11.46 8.38 25.82
CA LYS A 142 -11.13 8.70 24.42
C LYS A 142 -9.67 9.10 24.24
N SER A 143 -9.11 9.84 25.20
CA SER A 143 -7.69 10.22 25.19
C SER A 143 -6.76 9.02 25.38
N CYS A 144 -7.13 8.04 26.21
CA CYS A 144 -6.43 6.76 26.29
C CYS A 144 -6.50 5.96 24.98
N SER A 145 -7.64 6.01 24.30
CA SER A 145 -7.85 5.35 23.00
C SER A 145 -7.00 5.97 21.90
N SER A 146 -7.08 7.29 21.69
CA SER A 146 -6.31 8.00 20.66
C SER A 146 -4.79 7.90 20.85
N SER A 147 -4.34 7.78 22.11
CA SER A 147 -2.91 7.62 22.43
C SER A 147 -2.45 6.17 22.60
N GLY A 148 -3.32 5.17 22.43
CA GLY A 148 -2.98 3.75 22.55
C GLY A 148 -2.56 3.30 23.97
N ARG A 149 -2.91 4.04 25.02
CA ARG A 149 -2.45 3.85 26.40
C ARG A 149 -3.33 2.87 27.19
N ILE A 150 -3.26 1.58 26.85
CA ILE A 150 -4.11 0.54 27.46
C ILE A 150 -3.92 0.40 28.97
N LYS A 151 -2.69 0.56 29.49
CA LYS A 151 -2.40 0.38 30.93
C LYS A 151 -3.05 1.47 31.77
N GLU A 152 -2.87 2.73 31.36
CA GLU A 152 -3.51 3.88 31.97
C GLU A 152 -5.04 3.82 31.79
N GLY A 153 -5.52 3.37 30.62
CA GLY A 153 -6.94 3.11 30.36
C GLY A 153 -7.56 2.12 31.36
N LYS A 154 -6.89 1.01 31.66
CA LYS A 154 -7.32 0.01 32.67
C LYS A 154 -7.39 0.62 34.08
N GLN A 155 -6.42 1.45 34.46
CA GLN A 155 -6.44 2.15 35.75
C GLN A 155 -7.61 3.12 35.84
N CYS A 156 -7.86 3.88 34.77
CA CYS A 156 -9.00 4.80 34.69
C CYS A 156 -10.33 4.05 34.76
N HIS A 157 -10.46 2.91 34.07
CA HIS A 157 -11.64 2.05 34.16
C HIS A 157 -11.91 1.60 35.59
N GLY A 158 -10.89 1.08 36.31
CA GLY A 158 -11.04 0.71 37.73
C GLY A 158 -11.45 1.89 38.61
N CYS A 159 -10.95 3.09 38.32
CA CYS A 159 -11.36 4.32 39.00
C CYS A 159 -12.83 4.66 38.74
N PHE A 160 -13.28 4.60 37.49
CA PHE A 160 -14.66 4.90 37.10
C PHE A 160 -15.66 3.87 37.64
N LEU A 161 -15.26 2.60 37.70
CA LEU A 161 -16.03 1.53 38.34
C LEU A 161 -16.27 1.85 39.83
N LYS A 162 -15.22 2.26 40.56
CA LYS A 162 -15.33 2.65 41.97
C LYS A 162 -16.25 3.85 42.21
N HIS A 163 -16.38 4.75 41.22
CA HIS A 163 -17.27 5.91 41.26
C HIS A 163 -18.68 5.63 40.71
N GLY A 164 -18.97 4.41 40.25
CA GLY A 164 -20.27 4.03 39.69
C GLY A 164 -20.55 4.58 38.28
N LEU A 165 -19.56 5.18 37.61
CA LEU A 165 -19.74 5.86 36.32
C LEU A 165 -19.91 4.89 35.14
N THR A 166 -19.51 3.63 35.31
CA THR A 166 -19.66 2.56 34.29
C THR A 166 -21.11 2.13 34.07
N SER A 167 -22.02 2.52 34.98
CA SER A 167 -23.46 2.32 34.82
C SER A 167 -24.04 3.14 33.66
N HIS A 168 -23.45 4.30 33.35
CA HIS A 168 -23.89 5.15 32.25
C HIS A 168 -23.51 4.58 30.87
N GLU A 169 -24.50 4.49 29.99
CA GLU A 169 -24.40 3.87 28.65
C GLU A 169 -23.27 4.45 27.79
N TYR A 170 -23.18 5.78 27.68
CA TYR A 170 -22.15 6.45 26.86
C TYR A 170 -20.73 6.31 27.44
N VAL A 171 -20.56 6.22 28.77
CA VAL A 171 -19.26 5.91 29.38
C VAL A 171 -18.84 4.48 29.01
N ARG A 172 -19.81 3.57 29.02
CA ARG A 172 -19.63 2.17 28.69
C ARG A 172 -19.27 1.95 27.22
N ASN A 173 -19.98 2.59 26.30
CA ASN A 173 -19.67 2.52 24.85
C ASN A 173 -18.29 3.12 24.56
N THR A 174 -17.90 4.16 25.29
CA THR A 174 -16.56 4.75 25.18
C THR A 174 -15.47 3.80 25.74
N LEU A 175 -15.74 3.10 26.86
CA LEU A 175 -14.84 2.06 27.39
C LEU A 175 -14.67 0.91 26.40
N LEU A 176 -15.77 0.46 25.80
CA LEU A 176 -15.77 -0.60 24.81
C LEU A 176 -14.93 -0.23 23.59
N TYR A 177 -15.12 0.98 23.05
CA TYR A 177 -14.28 1.51 21.97
C TYR A 177 -12.80 1.61 22.37
N MET A 178 -12.49 2.03 23.60
CA MET A 178 -11.09 2.10 24.07
C MET A 178 -10.44 0.72 24.18
N TYR A 179 -11.15 -0.27 24.72
CA TYR A 179 -10.61 -1.62 24.79
C TYR A 179 -10.45 -2.27 23.42
N SER A 180 -11.39 -2.04 22.49
CA SER A 180 -11.30 -2.58 21.13
C SER A 180 -10.19 -1.90 20.31
N SER A 181 -10.04 -0.58 20.39
CA SER A 181 -8.99 0.19 19.70
C SER A 181 -7.58 -0.07 20.25
N CYS A 182 -7.42 -0.24 21.57
CA CYS A 182 -6.12 -0.42 22.21
C CYS A 182 -5.66 -1.90 22.33
N SER A 183 -6.20 -2.80 21.51
CA SER A 183 -5.86 -4.25 21.49
C SER A 183 -6.13 -5.01 22.80
N GLY A 184 -7.06 -4.53 23.63
CA GLY A 184 -7.56 -5.24 24.82
C GLY A 184 -8.74 -6.15 24.47
N ALA A 185 -8.55 -7.07 23.51
CA ALA A 185 -9.66 -7.76 22.86
C ALA A 185 -10.49 -8.66 23.81
N ARG A 186 -9.83 -9.33 24.77
CA ARG A 186 -10.53 -10.11 25.79
C ARG A 186 -11.30 -9.23 26.78
N GLU A 187 -10.76 -8.06 27.09
CA GLU A 187 -11.39 -7.11 28.01
C GLU A 187 -12.59 -6.41 27.37
N ALA A 188 -12.52 -6.07 26.08
CA ALA A 188 -13.66 -5.55 25.32
C ALA A 188 -14.80 -6.58 25.24
N ILE A 189 -14.50 -7.86 25.00
CA ILE A 189 -15.51 -8.94 25.01
C ILE A 189 -16.11 -9.10 26.42
N ARG A 190 -15.32 -9.02 27.49
CA ARG A 190 -15.85 -9.06 28.87
C ARG A 190 -16.77 -7.87 29.18
N VAL A 191 -16.38 -6.66 28.75
CA VAL A 191 -17.24 -5.47 28.90
C VAL A 191 -18.55 -5.63 28.12
N LEU A 192 -18.55 -6.36 27.00
CA LEU A 192 -19.78 -6.74 26.27
C LEU A 192 -20.58 -7.82 27.02
N ASP A 193 -19.94 -8.85 27.56
CA ASP A 193 -20.61 -9.96 28.24
C ASP A 193 -21.22 -9.55 29.59
N ASP A 194 -20.65 -8.54 30.25
CA ASP A 194 -21.17 -7.97 31.50
C ASP A 194 -22.41 -7.07 31.28
N LEU A 195 -22.89 -6.93 30.04
CA LEU A 195 -24.05 -6.12 29.69
C LEU A 195 -25.37 -6.86 29.87
N PRO A 196 -26.34 -6.29 30.62
CA PRO A 196 -27.69 -6.86 30.69
C PRO A 196 -28.49 -6.69 29.38
N TYR A 197 -28.13 -5.71 28.54
CA TYR A 197 -28.66 -5.51 27.20
C TYR A 197 -27.59 -4.80 26.36
N CYS A 198 -27.26 -5.35 25.18
CA CYS A 198 -26.35 -4.73 24.22
C CYS A 198 -27.17 -3.98 23.17
N ASP A 199 -26.99 -2.67 23.07
CA ASP A 199 -27.55 -1.87 22.00
C ASP A 199 -26.68 -1.96 20.73
N LEU A 200 -27.27 -1.59 19.59
CA LEU A 200 -26.57 -1.58 18.29
C LEU A 200 -25.31 -0.68 18.33
N LEU A 201 -25.36 0.40 19.11
CA LEU A 201 -24.28 1.36 19.29
C LEU A 201 -23.06 0.77 20.00
N ALA A 202 -23.25 -0.05 21.04
CA ALA A 202 -22.15 -0.78 21.69
C ALA A 202 -21.47 -1.73 20.70
N PHE A 203 -22.26 -2.52 19.97
CA PHE A 203 -21.72 -3.45 18.99
C PHE A 203 -20.98 -2.75 17.84
N ASN A 204 -21.53 -1.68 17.29
CA ASN A 204 -20.86 -0.86 16.27
C ASN A 204 -19.56 -0.25 16.80
N SER A 205 -19.55 0.26 18.04
CA SER A 205 -18.34 0.79 18.68
C SER A 205 -17.25 -0.27 18.85
N ALA A 206 -17.63 -1.50 19.21
CA ALA A 206 -16.70 -2.62 19.29
C ALA A 206 -16.15 -3.00 17.91
N LEU A 207 -17.03 -3.20 16.93
CA LEU A 207 -16.64 -3.54 15.55
C LEU A 207 -15.73 -2.48 14.93
N SER A 208 -16.11 -1.20 15.00
CA SER A 208 -15.31 -0.10 14.46
C SER A 208 -13.95 0.00 15.15
N GLY A 209 -13.90 -0.09 16.49
CA GLY A 209 -12.63 -0.03 17.22
C GLY A 209 -11.68 -1.18 16.88
N TYR A 210 -12.20 -2.39 16.67
CA TYR A 210 -11.37 -3.51 16.18
C TYR A 210 -10.91 -3.34 14.73
N LEU A 211 -11.74 -2.73 13.88
CA LEU A 211 -11.44 -2.49 12.46
C LEU A 211 -10.52 -1.30 12.19
N GLU A 212 -10.45 -0.31 13.08
CA GLU A 212 -9.65 0.92 12.91
C GLU A 212 -8.16 0.73 13.21
N HIS A 213 -7.83 -0.12 14.20
CA HIS A 213 -6.43 -0.33 14.62
C HIS A 213 -5.84 -1.69 14.26
N GLY A 214 -6.56 -2.48 13.44
CA GLY A 214 -5.99 -3.60 12.66
C GLY A 214 -5.49 -4.81 13.44
N GLY A 215 -5.74 -4.90 14.75
CA GLY A 215 -5.10 -5.90 15.63
C GLY A 215 -5.93 -7.13 16.00
N ALA A 216 -7.26 -7.11 15.85
CA ALA A 216 -8.16 -8.11 16.44
C ALA A 216 -9.32 -8.50 15.49
N LEU A 217 -8.98 -8.95 14.28
CA LEU A 217 -9.97 -9.34 13.27
C LEU A 217 -10.84 -10.53 13.74
N GLY A 218 -10.25 -11.49 14.47
CA GLY A 218 -10.96 -12.66 14.98
C GLY A 218 -12.05 -12.29 15.98
N GLU A 219 -11.78 -11.32 16.84
CA GLU A 219 -12.70 -10.82 17.84
C GLU A 219 -13.78 -9.92 17.22
N ALA A 220 -13.45 -9.14 16.19
CA ALA A 220 -14.46 -8.45 15.38
C ALA A 220 -15.45 -9.44 14.73
N LEU A 221 -14.97 -10.60 14.29
CA LEU A 221 -15.82 -11.67 13.77
C LEU A 221 -16.70 -12.29 14.86
N GLU A 222 -16.19 -12.45 16.08
CA GLU A 222 -16.99 -12.90 17.22
C GLU A 222 -18.11 -11.92 17.56
N VAL A 223 -17.79 -10.62 17.61
CA VAL A 223 -18.78 -9.55 17.82
C VAL A 223 -19.86 -9.60 16.74
N LEU A 224 -19.49 -9.73 15.46
CA LEU A 224 -20.49 -9.82 14.39
C LEU A 224 -21.35 -11.08 14.50
N ARG A 225 -20.79 -12.21 14.91
CA ARG A 225 -21.56 -13.44 15.15
C ARG A 225 -22.56 -13.25 16.29
N LYS A 226 -22.17 -12.60 17.39
CA LYS A 226 -23.10 -12.26 18.48
C LYS A 226 -24.23 -11.36 17.97
N MET A 227 -23.93 -10.30 17.23
CA MET A 227 -24.94 -9.44 16.60
C MET A 227 -25.87 -10.16 15.62
N ALA A 228 -25.40 -11.22 14.96
CA ALA A 228 -26.17 -11.95 13.97
C ALA A 228 -27.16 -12.94 14.60
N ILE A 229 -26.90 -13.37 15.84
CA ILE A 229 -27.74 -14.30 16.61
C ILE A 229 -28.87 -13.55 17.34
N GLU A 230 -28.65 -12.30 17.73
CA GLU A 230 -29.68 -11.45 18.37
C GLU A 230 -30.80 -11.12 17.37
N GLU A 231 -31.98 -11.72 17.54
CA GLU A 231 -33.11 -11.59 16.60
C GLU A 231 -33.76 -10.20 16.64
N ASP A 232 -33.71 -9.52 17.78
CA ASP A 232 -34.30 -8.18 17.97
C ASP A 232 -33.43 -7.03 17.43
N LEU A 233 -32.20 -7.32 16.99
CA LEU A 233 -31.23 -6.30 16.55
C LEU A 233 -31.40 -5.98 15.06
N VAL A 234 -31.92 -4.79 14.76
CA VAL A 234 -31.98 -4.25 13.39
C VAL A 234 -30.66 -3.58 13.04
N TRP A 235 -29.97 -4.09 12.03
CA TRP A 235 -28.69 -3.55 11.57
C TRP A 235 -28.90 -2.27 10.76
N ASP A 236 -28.09 -1.25 11.06
CA ASP A 236 -28.05 0.01 10.32
C ASP A 236 -26.98 -0.01 9.22
N GLU A 237 -26.90 1.08 8.44
CA GLU A 237 -25.89 1.23 7.39
C GLU A 237 -24.46 1.09 7.95
N VAL A 238 -24.19 1.67 9.12
CA VAL A 238 -22.87 1.62 9.79
C VAL A 238 -22.46 0.18 10.11
N THR A 239 -23.42 -0.63 10.57
CA THR A 239 -23.23 -2.06 10.86
C THR A 239 -22.86 -2.82 9.59
N TYR A 240 -23.60 -2.61 8.50
CA TYR A 240 -23.33 -3.28 7.24
C TYR A 240 -21.99 -2.87 6.64
N MET A 241 -21.65 -1.58 6.68
CA MET A 241 -20.36 -1.08 6.21
C MET A 241 -19.19 -1.68 7.00
N SER A 242 -19.32 -1.76 8.32
CA SER A 242 -18.34 -2.41 9.19
C SER A 242 -18.22 -3.91 8.89
N SER A 243 -19.36 -4.58 8.67
CA SER A 243 -19.42 -6.00 8.32
C SER A 243 -18.76 -6.31 6.98
N LEU A 244 -19.02 -5.48 5.95
CA LEU A 244 -18.39 -5.60 4.64
C LEU A 244 -16.89 -5.34 4.70
N LYS A 245 -16.45 -4.34 5.47
CA LYS A 245 -15.03 -4.08 5.73
C LYS A 245 -14.35 -5.28 6.40
N LEU A 246 -15.03 -5.91 7.37
CA LEU A 246 -14.55 -7.13 8.02
C LEU A 246 -14.44 -8.30 7.03
N CYS A 247 -15.48 -8.56 6.23
CA CYS A 247 -15.46 -9.60 5.18
C CYS A 247 -14.30 -9.36 4.19
N SER A 248 -14.07 -8.11 3.80
CA SER A 248 -12.99 -7.73 2.89
C SER A 248 -11.59 -7.97 3.47
N SER A 249 -11.45 -7.88 4.80
CA SER A 249 -10.19 -8.09 5.53
C SER A 249 -9.86 -9.58 5.64
N PHE A 250 -10.87 -10.43 5.89
CA PHE A 250 -10.73 -11.89 5.90
C PHE A 250 -10.69 -12.53 4.51
N ARG A 251 -11.16 -11.82 3.48
CA ARG A 251 -11.39 -12.36 2.13
C ARG A 251 -12.32 -13.58 2.12
N ASP A 252 -13.26 -13.64 3.08
CA ASP A 252 -14.25 -14.72 3.18
C ASP A 252 -15.46 -14.41 2.30
N LEU A 253 -15.51 -15.07 1.14
CA LEU A 253 -16.58 -14.90 0.17
C LEU A 253 -17.94 -15.43 0.66
N ASN A 254 -17.96 -16.45 1.53
CA ASN A 254 -19.21 -17.04 2.00
C ASN A 254 -19.89 -16.09 2.98
N MET A 255 -19.11 -15.58 3.93
CA MET A 255 -19.58 -14.57 4.89
C MET A 255 -20.07 -13.32 4.17
N ALA A 256 -19.29 -12.82 3.22
CA ALA A 256 -19.66 -11.70 2.36
C ALA A 256 -21.03 -11.89 1.66
N ARG A 257 -21.29 -13.08 1.13
CA ARG A 257 -22.57 -13.40 0.46
C ARG A 257 -23.74 -13.45 1.44
N GLN A 258 -23.52 -13.91 2.68
CA GLN A 258 -24.56 -13.92 3.72
C GLN A 258 -24.92 -12.50 4.16
N VAL A 259 -23.92 -11.64 4.35
CA VAL A 259 -24.14 -10.22 4.70
C VAL A 259 -24.87 -9.52 3.57
N HIS A 260 -24.41 -9.66 2.33
CA HIS A 260 -25.05 -9.04 1.16
C HIS A 260 -26.48 -9.56 0.94
N SER A 261 -26.75 -10.86 1.11
CA SER A 261 -28.11 -11.40 0.97
C SER A 261 -29.05 -10.87 2.06
N ARG A 262 -28.56 -10.71 3.29
CA ARG A 262 -29.32 -10.07 4.39
C ARG A 262 -29.65 -8.61 4.07
N MET A 263 -28.69 -7.85 3.52
CA MET A 263 -28.91 -6.46 3.07
C MET A 263 -30.03 -6.37 2.02
N VAL A 264 -29.95 -7.20 0.98
CA VAL A 264 -30.96 -7.21 -0.10
C VAL A 264 -32.34 -7.59 0.43
N ARG A 265 -32.43 -8.59 1.32
CA ARG A 265 -33.71 -9.02 1.92
C ARG A 265 -34.39 -7.94 2.75
N LEU A 266 -33.63 -7.06 3.40
CA LEU A 266 -34.14 -6.01 4.28
C LEU A 266 -34.34 -4.66 3.56
N GLY A 267 -34.20 -4.64 2.24
CA GLY A 267 -34.46 -3.43 1.44
C GLY A 267 -33.34 -2.39 1.48
N PHE A 268 -32.13 -2.75 1.93
CA PHE A 268 -30.95 -1.91 1.71
C PHE A 268 -30.58 -1.98 0.24
N HIS A 269 -31.06 -1.00 -0.53
CA HIS A 269 -30.89 -0.96 -1.96
C HIS A 269 -29.45 -0.63 -2.36
N CYS A 270 -28.92 -1.32 -3.37
CA CYS A 270 -27.66 -1.00 -4.05
C CYS A 270 -27.69 0.33 -4.81
N GLY A 271 -28.66 1.22 -4.55
CA GLY A 271 -28.71 2.57 -5.12
C GLY A 271 -27.83 3.56 -4.36
N ASP A 272 -27.48 3.27 -3.11
CA ASP A 272 -26.55 4.09 -2.34
C ASP A 272 -25.12 3.86 -2.80
N VAL A 273 -24.44 4.95 -3.14
CA VAL A 273 -23.05 4.98 -3.59
C VAL A 273 -22.09 4.40 -2.57
N ASN A 274 -22.30 4.67 -1.27
CA ASN A 274 -21.41 4.19 -0.20
C ASN A 274 -21.50 2.67 -0.05
N VAL A 275 -22.73 2.15 -0.01
CA VAL A 275 -23.01 0.72 0.08
C VAL A 275 -22.48 -0.03 -1.14
N SER A 276 -22.76 0.47 -2.34
CA SER A 276 -22.28 -0.11 -3.59
C SER A 276 -20.75 -0.10 -3.67
N GLY A 277 -20.10 1.00 -3.26
CA GLY A 277 -18.64 1.10 -3.20
C GLY A 277 -18.03 0.07 -2.25
N ALA A 278 -18.61 -0.11 -1.06
CA ALA A 278 -18.16 -1.12 -0.11
C ALA A 278 -18.35 -2.55 -0.62
N LEU A 279 -19.46 -2.85 -1.28
CA LEU A 279 -19.72 -4.16 -1.90
C LEU A 279 -18.74 -4.45 -3.04
N ILE A 280 -18.46 -3.48 -3.91
CA ILE A 280 -17.48 -3.59 -5.01
C ILE A 280 -16.09 -3.91 -4.45
N ASN A 281 -15.62 -3.11 -3.48
CA ASN A 281 -14.32 -3.32 -2.84
C ASN A 281 -14.24 -4.68 -2.13
N MET A 282 -15.30 -5.08 -1.43
CA MET A 282 -15.37 -6.38 -0.76
C MET A 282 -15.26 -7.53 -1.79
N TYR A 283 -16.06 -7.52 -2.86
CA TYR A 283 -16.01 -8.57 -3.87
C TYR A 283 -14.68 -8.58 -4.65
N GLY A 284 -14.10 -7.40 -4.89
CA GLY A 284 -12.75 -7.25 -5.44
C GLY A 284 -11.71 -7.97 -4.57
N LYS A 285 -11.64 -7.67 -3.28
CA LYS A 285 -10.71 -8.30 -2.33
C LYS A 285 -10.94 -9.81 -2.13
N CYS A 286 -12.18 -10.27 -2.29
CA CYS A 286 -12.55 -11.69 -2.26
C CYS A 286 -12.27 -12.46 -3.56
N GLY A 287 -11.61 -11.84 -4.56
CA GLY A 287 -11.23 -12.53 -5.78
C GLY A 287 -12.36 -12.68 -6.81
N LYS A 288 -13.43 -11.86 -6.73
CA LYS A 288 -14.65 -11.98 -7.54
C LYS A 288 -15.00 -10.67 -8.26
N PRO A 289 -14.18 -10.22 -9.22
CA PRO A 289 -14.40 -8.94 -9.93
C PRO A 289 -15.71 -8.94 -10.73
N LEU A 290 -16.16 -10.09 -11.24
CA LEU A 290 -17.45 -10.21 -11.94
C LEU A 290 -18.66 -9.94 -11.04
N TYR A 291 -18.56 -10.24 -9.74
CA TYR A 291 -19.63 -9.93 -8.79
C TYR A 291 -19.62 -8.44 -8.44
N ALA A 292 -18.42 -7.85 -8.31
CA ALA A 292 -18.27 -6.40 -8.20
C ALA A 292 -18.88 -5.68 -9.41
N GLN A 293 -18.63 -6.17 -10.63
CA GLN A 293 -19.20 -5.63 -11.86
C GLN A 293 -20.74 -5.70 -11.87
N ARG A 294 -21.34 -6.80 -11.38
CA ARG A 294 -22.81 -6.89 -11.27
C ARG A 294 -23.41 -5.89 -10.28
N VAL A 295 -22.72 -5.62 -9.17
CA VAL A 295 -23.15 -4.57 -8.21
C VAL A 295 -23.06 -3.20 -8.88
N TYR A 296 -21.98 -2.95 -9.61
CA TYR A 296 -21.76 -1.72 -10.36
C TYR A 296 -22.84 -1.50 -11.44
N ASP A 297 -23.14 -2.52 -12.25
CA ASP A 297 -24.15 -2.48 -13.32
C ASP A 297 -25.60 -2.44 -12.79
N GLY A 298 -25.80 -2.69 -11.49
CA GLY A 298 -27.13 -2.76 -10.86
C GLY A 298 -27.87 -1.42 -10.77
N SER A 299 -27.20 -0.28 -10.97
CA SER A 299 -27.83 1.04 -11.05
C SER A 299 -27.20 1.88 -12.17
N THR A 300 -28.06 2.54 -12.95
CA THR A 300 -27.62 3.42 -14.06
C THR A 300 -26.90 4.67 -13.56
N THR A 301 -27.15 5.13 -12.34
CA THR A 301 -26.50 6.30 -11.72
C THR A 301 -25.05 6.02 -11.32
N HIS A 302 -24.65 4.75 -11.18
CA HIS A 302 -23.30 4.39 -10.76
C HIS A 302 -22.24 4.80 -11.78
N ALA A 303 -22.58 4.74 -13.07
CA ALA A 303 -21.66 5.11 -14.14
C ALA A 303 -21.35 6.62 -14.19
N GLN A 304 -22.19 7.45 -13.56
CA GLN A 304 -21.97 8.88 -13.42
C GLN A 304 -21.17 9.24 -12.15
N ASN A 305 -20.78 8.25 -11.33
CA ASN A 305 -20.09 8.48 -10.07
C ASN A 305 -18.61 8.07 -10.16
N ILE A 306 -17.69 9.02 -9.94
CA ILE A 306 -16.25 8.77 -10.03
C ILE A 306 -15.73 7.79 -8.96
N VAL A 307 -16.33 7.79 -7.76
CA VAL A 307 -15.91 6.91 -6.65
C VAL A 307 -16.21 5.46 -7.00
N LEU A 308 -17.40 5.19 -7.55
CA LEU A 308 -17.78 3.85 -7.97
C LEU A 308 -16.98 3.38 -9.17
N ASN A 309 -16.81 4.24 -10.19
CA ASN A 309 -15.93 3.99 -11.34
C ASN A 309 -14.52 3.59 -10.88
N THR A 310 -13.92 4.37 -9.98
CA THR A 310 -12.59 4.09 -9.44
C THR A 310 -12.58 2.79 -8.62
N SER A 311 -13.61 2.53 -7.81
CA SER A 311 -13.70 1.31 -7.00
C SER A 311 -13.77 0.03 -7.85
N ILE A 312 -14.53 0.05 -8.96
CA ILE A 312 -14.62 -1.12 -9.86
C ILE A 312 -13.33 -1.29 -10.68
N MET A 313 -12.67 -0.20 -11.09
CA MET A 313 -11.35 -0.26 -11.72
C MET A 313 -10.31 -0.86 -10.77
N ASP A 314 -10.32 -0.45 -9.49
CA ASP A 314 -9.44 -1.00 -8.46
C ASP A 314 -9.74 -2.49 -8.19
N ALA A 315 -11.02 -2.87 -8.18
CA ALA A 315 -11.41 -4.28 -8.06
C ALA A 315 -10.87 -5.13 -9.21
N TYR A 316 -10.90 -4.63 -10.45
CA TYR A 316 -10.27 -5.31 -11.59
C TYR A 316 -8.74 -5.35 -11.47
N PHE A 317 -8.11 -4.24 -11.08
CA PHE A 317 -6.67 -4.14 -10.87
C PHE A 317 -6.16 -5.15 -9.82
N GLN A 318 -6.79 -5.23 -8.65
CA GLN A 318 -6.45 -6.17 -7.59
C GLN A 318 -6.55 -7.64 -8.03
N ASN A 319 -7.38 -7.92 -9.04
CA ASN A 319 -7.61 -9.25 -9.58
C ASN A 319 -6.77 -9.57 -10.84
N LYS A 320 -5.77 -8.72 -11.16
CA LYS A 320 -4.88 -8.85 -12.34
C LYS A 320 -5.60 -8.73 -13.70
N SER A 321 -6.82 -8.20 -13.71
CA SER A 321 -7.61 -7.87 -14.90
C SER A 321 -7.35 -6.41 -15.32
N TYR A 322 -6.09 -6.13 -15.67
CA TYR A 322 -5.63 -4.77 -15.92
C TYR A 322 -6.24 -4.15 -17.19
N GLU A 323 -6.48 -4.96 -18.22
CA GLU A 323 -7.08 -4.49 -19.48
C GLU A 323 -8.53 -4.05 -19.27
N GLU A 324 -9.29 -4.77 -18.45
CA GLU A 324 -10.66 -4.43 -18.10
C GLU A 324 -10.75 -3.09 -17.36
N ALA A 325 -9.79 -2.80 -16.47
CA ALA A 325 -9.70 -1.51 -15.79
C ALA A 325 -9.48 -0.36 -16.79
N LEU A 326 -8.60 -0.55 -17.79
CA LEU A 326 -8.35 0.45 -18.86
C LEU A 326 -9.57 0.61 -19.79
N ASN A 327 -10.21 -0.50 -20.16
CA ASN A 327 -11.41 -0.50 -21.00
C ASN A 327 -12.58 0.23 -20.32
N LEU A 328 -12.70 0.11 -19.01
CA LEU A 328 -13.73 0.83 -18.26
C LEU A 328 -13.47 2.34 -18.25
N PHE A 329 -12.21 2.76 -18.16
CA PHE A 329 -11.85 4.18 -18.28
C PHE A 329 -12.18 4.75 -19.67
N ALA A 330 -11.90 4.00 -20.74
CA ALA A 330 -12.29 4.41 -22.09
C ALA A 330 -13.82 4.59 -22.22
N LYS A 331 -14.62 3.76 -21.54
CA LYS A 331 -16.08 3.94 -21.47
C LYS A 331 -16.51 5.16 -20.65
N MET A 332 -15.71 5.56 -19.67
CA MET A 332 -15.95 6.74 -18.84
C MET A 332 -15.61 8.03 -19.58
N GLU A 333 -14.47 8.06 -20.29
CA GLU A 333 -14.01 9.23 -21.06
C GLU A 333 -15.01 9.61 -22.17
N ASN A 334 -15.64 8.62 -22.82
CA ASN A 334 -16.69 8.84 -23.81
C ASN A 334 -17.98 9.49 -23.27
N ARG A 335 -18.10 9.71 -21.96
CA ARG A 335 -19.32 10.24 -21.32
C ARG A 335 -19.21 11.71 -20.89
N ASP A 336 -18.09 12.40 -21.12
CA ASP A 336 -17.81 13.85 -20.91
C ASP A 336 -18.17 14.48 -19.52
N GLU A 337 -18.88 13.79 -18.64
CA GLU A 337 -19.48 14.34 -17.41
C GLU A 337 -18.72 13.99 -16.12
N VAL A 338 -17.77 13.05 -16.16
CA VAL A 338 -17.12 12.51 -14.95
C VAL A 338 -15.59 12.61 -15.06
N PRO A 339 -14.96 13.71 -14.60
CA PRO A 339 -13.52 13.86 -14.66
C PRO A 339 -12.80 12.85 -13.75
N PRO A 340 -11.67 12.27 -14.18
CA PRO A 340 -10.85 11.39 -13.33
C PRO A 340 -10.28 12.14 -12.13
N ASN A 341 -10.13 11.42 -11.01
CA ASN A 341 -9.46 11.92 -9.82
C ASN A 341 -8.08 11.27 -9.63
N GLU A 342 -7.36 11.65 -8.57
CA GLU A 342 -6.03 11.15 -8.24
C GLU A 342 -5.98 9.62 -8.07
N PHE A 343 -7.03 9.03 -7.51
CA PHE A 343 -7.16 7.59 -7.32
C PHE A 343 -7.40 6.86 -8.65
N THR A 344 -8.23 7.45 -9.53
CA THR A 344 -8.44 6.93 -10.89
C THR A 344 -7.12 6.87 -11.65
N PHE A 345 -6.35 7.97 -11.65
CA PHE A 345 -5.03 8.00 -12.31
C PHE A 345 -4.06 7.00 -11.71
N ALA A 346 -4.02 6.85 -10.38
CA ALA A 346 -3.16 5.87 -9.73
C ALA A 346 -3.47 4.44 -10.18
N VAL A 347 -4.75 4.05 -10.25
CA VAL A 347 -5.16 2.72 -10.74
C VAL A 347 -4.78 2.53 -12.21
N LEU A 348 -5.05 3.50 -13.07
CA LEU A 348 -4.78 3.38 -14.51
C LEU A 348 -3.28 3.30 -14.83
N LEU A 349 -2.48 4.16 -14.20
CA LEU A 349 -1.02 4.16 -14.38
C LEU A 349 -0.40 2.86 -13.90
N ASN A 350 -0.87 2.31 -12.77
CA ASN A 350 -0.40 1.02 -12.28
C ASN A 350 -0.88 -0.14 -13.17
N SER A 351 -2.11 -0.13 -13.70
CA SER A 351 -2.56 -1.10 -14.70
C SER A 351 -1.68 -1.08 -15.95
N VAL A 352 -1.34 0.11 -16.46
CA VAL A 352 -0.38 0.28 -17.57
C VAL A 352 1.02 -0.23 -17.22
N ALA A 353 1.47 -0.02 -15.98
CA ALA A 353 2.75 -0.50 -15.48
C ALA A 353 2.83 -2.04 -15.51
N GLU A 354 1.77 -2.72 -15.09
CA GLU A 354 1.70 -4.19 -15.12
C GLU A 354 1.64 -4.74 -16.54
N LEU A 355 0.96 -4.05 -17.46
CA LEU A 355 0.89 -4.41 -18.89
C LEU A 355 2.12 -3.96 -19.70
N CYS A 356 3.05 -3.21 -19.10
CA CYS A 356 4.24 -2.66 -19.76
C CYS A 356 3.93 -1.73 -20.97
N LEU A 357 2.80 -1.02 -20.96
CA LEU A 357 2.34 -0.23 -22.11
C LEU A 357 2.92 1.18 -22.12
N LEU A 358 4.23 1.32 -22.37
CA LEU A 358 4.97 2.60 -22.30
C LEU A 358 4.28 3.75 -23.06
N LYS A 359 3.75 3.49 -24.26
CA LYS A 359 3.06 4.50 -25.07
C LYS A 359 1.75 4.97 -24.45
N HIS A 360 0.91 4.04 -23.97
CA HIS A 360 -0.32 4.39 -23.26
C HIS A 360 -0.01 5.14 -21.96
N GLY A 361 1.07 4.76 -21.28
CA GLY A 361 1.58 5.47 -20.10
C GLY A 361 1.97 6.92 -20.39
N GLY A 362 2.62 7.18 -21.51
CA GLY A 362 2.92 8.53 -21.98
C GLY A 362 1.66 9.36 -22.27
N LEU A 363 0.64 8.75 -22.87
CA LEU A 363 -0.66 9.41 -23.11
C LEU A 363 -1.36 9.76 -21.79
N LEU A 364 -1.42 8.81 -20.85
CA LEU A 364 -1.98 9.03 -19.52
C LEU A 364 -1.20 10.10 -18.73
N HIS A 365 0.12 10.12 -18.82
CA HIS A 365 0.92 11.19 -18.22
C HIS A 365 0.56 12.56 -18.81
N GLY A 366 0.39 12.66 -20.13
CA GLY A 366 -0.12 13.87 -20.77
C GLY A 366 -1.49 14.30 -20.23
N LEU A 367 -2.40 13.35 -20.04
CA LEU A 367 -3.72 13.60 -19.44
C LEU A 367 -3.61 14.06 -17.97
N VAL A 368 -2.78 13.40 -17.15
CA VAL A 368 -2.49 13.81 -15.76
C VAL A 368 -2.06 15.27 -15.67
N VAL A 369 -1.16 15.70 -16.58
CA VAL A 369 -0.69 17.08 -16.62
C VAL A 369 -1.82 18.03 -17.03
N LYS A 370 -2.60 17.69 -18.07
CA LYS A 370 -3.74 18.51 -18.52
C LYS A 370 -4.84 18.64 -17.46
N SER A 371 -5.07 17.58 -16.68
CA SER A 371 -6.07 17.55 -15.61
C SER A 371 -5.58 18.19 -14.29
N GLY A 372 -4.34 18.68 -14.23
CA GLY A 372 -3.81 19.39 -13.06
C GLY A 372 -3.29 18.50 -11.93
N PHE A 373 -3.15 17.19 -12.14
CA PHE A 373 -2.75 16.23 -11.09
C PHE A 373 -1.23 16.04 -10.96
N ARG A 374 -0.42 16.79 -11.71
CA ARG A 374 1.06 16.63 -11.74
C ARG A 374 1.72 16.74 -10.36
N SER A 375 1.22 17.61 -9.48
CA SER A 375 1.79 17.83 -8.14
C SER A 375 1.32 16.85 -7.08
N HIS A 376 0.37 15.96 -7.39
CA HIS A 376 -0.12 14.97 -6.43
C HIS A 376 0.89 13.83 -6.26
N VAL A 377 1.39 13.65 -5.04
CA VAL A 377 2.44 12.65 -4.70
C VAL A 377 2.02 11.24 -5.08
N MET A 378 0.76 10.86 -4.83
CA MET A 378 0.22 9.56 -5.21
C MET A 378 0.29 9.29 -6.72
N VAL A 379 -0.08 10.30 -7.53
CA VAL A 379 -0.03 10.21 -9.00
C VAL A 379 1.42 10.20 -9.48
N GLY A 380 2.30 11.00 -8.86
CA GLY A 380 3.74 10.97 -9.10
C GLY A 380 4.35 9.59 -8.85
N ASN A 381 4.02 8.96 -7.71
CA ASN A 381 4.46 7.60 -7.38
C ASN A 381 4.01 6.58 -8.43
N ALA A 382 2.75 6.67 -8.88
CA ALA A 382 2.21 5.81 -9.94
C ALA A 382 2.89 6.05 -11.30
N LEU A 383 3.22 7.30 -11.64
CA LEU A 383 3.97 7.65 -12.87
C LEU A 383 5.39 7.08 -12.85
N VAL A 384 6.13 7.25 -11.74
CA VAL A 384 7.48 6.69 -11.59
C VAL A 384 7.43 5.16 -11.73
N ASN A 385 6.48 4.50 -11.05
CA ASN A 385 6.30 3.05 -11.16
C ASN A 385 5.94 2.61 -12.59
N MET A 386 5.06 3.36 -13.27
CA MET A 386 4.67 3.09 -14.65
C MET A 386 5.86 3.14 -15.60
N TYR A 387 6.67 4.21 -15.54
CA TYR A 387 7.84 4.34 -16.41
C TYR A 387 8.89 3.26 -16.12
N ALA A 388 9.16 2.98 -14.84
CA ALA A 388 10.10 1.94 -14.44
C ALA A 388 9.65 0.57 -14.95
N LYS A 389 8.43 0.12 -14.63
CA LYS A 389 7.92 -1.19 -15.07
C LYS A 389 7.67 -1.31 -16.57
N SER A 390 7.60 -0.18 -17.29
CA SER A 390 7.50 -0.16 -18.75
C SER A 390 8.87 -0.09 -19.44
N GLY A 391 9.97 -0.17 -18.69
CA GLY A 391 11.34 -0.24 -19.22
C GLY A 391 12.04 1.10 -19.43
N SER A 392 11.39 2.25 -19.21
CA SER A 392 11.99 3.59 -19.33
C SER A 392 12.43 4.14 -17.97
N ILE A 393 13.58 3.66 -17.48
CA ILE A 393 14.12 4.11 -16.18
C ILE A 393 14.53 5.58 -16.19
N GLN A 394 14.96 6.10 -17.34
CA GLN A 394 15.32 7.51 -17.48
C GLN A 394 14.10 8.43 -17.29
N ASP A 395 12.94 8.06 -17.84
CA ASP A 395 11.72 8.86 -17.67
C ASP A 395 11.13 8.70 -16.27
N ALA A 396 11.32 7.53 -15.63
CA ALA A 396 11.02 7.34 -14.21
C ALA A 396 11.86 8.30 -13.35
N TRP A 397 13.18 8.37 -13.59
CA TRP A 397 14.08 9.28 -12.89
C TRP A 397 13.74 10.75 -13.12
N LYS A 398 13.41 11.16 -14.35
CA LYS A 398 12.96 12.54 -14.65
C LYS A 398 11.68 12.88 -13.89
N THR A 399 10.74 11.95 -13.83
CA THR A 399 9.49 12.14 -13.09
C THR A 399 9.77 12.29 -11.60
N PHE A 400 10.55 11.38 -11.03
CA PHE A 400 11.01 11.40 -9.64
C PHE A 400 11.73 12.70 -9.27
N SER A 401 12.68 13.12 -10.11
CA SER A 401 13.48 14.34 -9.93
C SER A 401 12.61 15.61 -10.03
N GLY A 402 11.54 15.56 -10.82
CA GLY A 402 10.59 16.66 -10.98
C GLY A 402 9.52 16.77 -9.88
N MET A 403 9.48 15.87 -8.91
CA MET A 403 8.53 15.92 -7.79
C MET A 403 9.01 16.90 -6.70
N ASN A 404 8.10 17.77 -6.24
CA ASN A 404 8.39 18.75 -5.18
C ASN A 404 8.46 18.12 -3.78
N PHE A 405 7.64 17.09 -3.56
CA PHE A 405 7.57 16.34 -2.31
C PHE A 405 7.71 14.86 -2.63
N ARG A 406 8.51 14.15 -1.83
CA ARG A 406 8.79 12.72 -1.99
C ARG A 406 8.59 12.07 -0.64
N ASP A 407 7.63 11.16 -0.55
CA ASP A 407 7.45 10.34 0.64
C ASP A 407 8.30 9.06 0.54
N VAL A 408 8.34 8.29 1.63
CA VAL A 408 8.99 6.97 1.67
C VAL A 408 8.56 6.07 0.50
N ILE A 409 7.31 6.17 0.02
CA ILE A 409 6.84 5.38 -1.13
C ILE A 409 7.53 5.85 -2.41
N THR A 410 7.66 7.16 -2.64
CA THR A 410 8.37 7.74 -3.79
C THR A 410 9.81 7.22 -3.88
N TRP A 411 10.55 7.26 -2.77
CA TRP A 411 11.92 6.74 -2.70
C TRP A 411 11.98 5.24 -2.97
N ASN A 412 11.10 4.46 -2.34
CA ASN A 412 11.06 3.01 -2.50
C ASN A 412 10.78 2.58 -3.95
N VAL A 413 9.85 3.26 -4.64
CA VAL A 413 9.56 2.97 -6.05
C VAL A 413 10.80 3.17 -6.91
N MET A 414 11.60 4.22 -6.66
CA MET A 414 12.81 4.50 -7.43
C MET A 414 13.95 3.52 -7.11
N ILE A 415 14.19 3.22 -5.83
CA ILE A 415 15.22 2.24 -5.40
C ILE A 415 14.92 0.86 -6.01
N CYS A 416 13.67 0.39 -5.90
CA CYS A 416 13.25 -0.87 -6.51
C CYS A 416 13.32 -0.82 -8.04
N GLY A 417 12.97 0.32 -8.65
CA GLY A 417 13.10 0.55 -10.10
C GLY A 417 14.54 0.35 -10.58
N PHE A 418 15.50 1.04 -9.96
CA PHE A 418 16.92 0.88 -10.30
C PHE A 418 17.44 -0.55 -10.07
N SER A 419 17.07 -1.17 -8.95
CA SER A 419 17.41 -2.58 -8.66
C SER A 419 16.94 -3.53 -9.77
N HIS A 420 15.67 -3.43 -10.19
CA HIS A 420 15.14 -4.28 -11.25
C HIS A 420 15.78 -4.01 -12.62
N HIS A 421 16.39 -2.85 -12.82
CA HIS A 421 17.07 -2.51 -14.08
C HIS A 421 18.55 -2.88 -14.11
N GLY A 422 19.07 -3.47 -13.04
CA GLY A 422 20.49 -3.78 -12.89
C GLY A 422 21.37 -2.61 -12.52
N LEU A 423 20.77 -1.47 -12.18
CA LEU A 423 21.45 -0.24 -11.83
C LEU A 423 21.61 -0.20 -10.30
N GLY A 424 22.30 -1.22 -9.77
CA GLY A 424 22.35 -1.44 -8.32
C GLY A 424 23.18 -0.40 -7.57
N LYS A 425 24.13 0.29 -8.23
CA LYS A 425 24.88 1.39 -7.62
C LYS A 425 24.00 2.62 -7.45
N GLU A 426 23.28 2.98 -8.50
CA GLU A 426 22.31 4.07 -8.54
C GLU A 426 21.19 3.83 -7.51
N ALA A 427 20.75 2.59 -7.32
CA ALA A 427 19.80 2.23 -6.28
C ALA A 427 20.32 2.53 -4.85
N LEU A 428 21.60 2.30 -4.59
CA LEU A 428 22.23 2.60 -3.30
C LEU A 428 22.47 4.11 -3.11
N GLU A 429 22.83 4.82 -4.17
CA GLU A 429 22.96 6.30 -4.15
C GLU A 429 21.61 6.94 -3.79
N VAL A 430 20.50 6.50 -4.42
CA VAL A 430 19.16 6.98 -4.08
C VAL A 430 18.75 6.63 -2.64
N PHE A 431 19.19 5.47 -2.13
CA PHE A 431 18.96 5.11 -0.73
C PHE A 431 19.72 6.03 0.24
N GLU A 432 20.95 6.42 -0.11
CA GLU A 432 21.71 7.40 0.67
C GLU A 432 21.06 8.78 0.62
N GLU A 433 20.60 9.24 -0.54
CA GLU A 433 19.83 10.49 -0.69
C GLU A 433 18.55 10.49 0.15
N MET A 434 17.82 9.37 0.20
CA MET A 434 16.64 9.20 1.07
C MET A 434 17.00 9.44 2.54
N MET A 435 18.11 8.88 3.01
CA MET A 435 18.57 9.05 4.39
C MET A 435 18.99 10.50 4.67
N VAL A 436 19.65 11.17 3.72
CA VAL A 436 20.04 12.58 3.83
C VAL A 436 18.81 13.50 3.85
N ALA A 437 17.75 13.15 3.11
CA ALA A 437 16.48 13.86 3.12
C ALA A 437 15.69 13.70 4.45
N GLY A 438 16.15 12.86 5.38
CA GLY A 438 15.50 12.63 6.67
C GLY A 438 14.32 11.66 6.61
N GLU A 439 14.12 10.99 5.47
CA GLU A 439 13.07 9.98 5.30
C GLU A 439 13.50 8.67 5.95
N VAL A 440 12.61 8.06 6.74
CA VAL A 440 12.93 6.86 7.54
C VAL A 440 12.75 5.60 6.68
N PRO A 441 13.81 4.79 6.46
CA PRO A 441 13.72 3.53 5.75
C PRO A 441 12.74 2.56 6.41
N ASN A 442 11.97 1.84 5.59
CA ASN A 442 11.03 0.82 6.07
C ASN A 442 11.32 -0.56 5.46
N ARG A 443 10.45 -1.54 5.76
CA ARG A 443 10.56 -2.92 5.26
C ARG A 443 10.68 -2.98 3.73
N ILE A 444 10.00 -2.11 2.99
CA ILE A 444 10.05 -2.12 1.52
C ILE A 444 11.36 -1.53 1.02
N THR A 445 11.89 -0.49 1.69
CA THR A 445 13.18 0.12 1.36
C THR A 445 14.30 -0.92 1.38
N PHE A 446 14.38 -1.70 2.45
CA PHE A 446 15.44 -2.70 2.62
C PHE A 446 15.32 -3.88 1.65
N ILE A 447 14.12 -4.24 1.20
CA ILE A 447 13.97 -5.21 0.10
C ILE A 447 14.62 -4.68 -1.18
N GLY A 448 14.35 -3.43 -1.55
CA GLY A 448 14.96 -2.79 -2.73
C GLY A 448 16.49 -2.74 -2.63
N VAL A 449 17.02 -2.33 -1.48
CA VAL A 449 18.48 -2.24 -1.21
C VAL A 449 19.15 -3.61 -1.25
N LEU A 450 18.57 -4.63 -0.60
CA LEU A 450 19.13 -5.99 -0.61
C LEU A 450 19.04 -6.62 -2.00
N HIS A 451 17.99 -6.32 -2.76
CA HIS A 451 17.86 -6.77 -4.14
C HIS A 451 18.93 -6.13 -5.05
N ALA A 452 19.20 -4.84 -4.88
CA ALA A 452 20.30 -4.15 -5.57
C ALA A 452 21.66 -4.78 -5.25
N CYS A 453 21.90 -5.08 -3.96
CA CYS A 453 23.12 -5.80 -3.55
C CYS A 453 23.21 -7.19 -4.19
N SER A 454 22.10 -7.94 -4.24
CA SER A 454 22.04 -9.27 -4.88
C SER A 454 22.34 -9.21 -6.38
N HIS A 455 21.94 -8.17 -7.08
CA HIS A 455 22.21 -8.00 -8.51
C HIS A 455 23.62 -7.52 -8.83
N MET A 456 24.32 -6.93 -7.87
CA MET A 456 25.70 -6.45 -8.04
C MET A 456 26.75 -7.33 -7.36
N GLY A 457 26.32 -8.34 -6.59
CA GLY A 457 27.21 -9.18 -5.81
C GLY A 457 27.85 -8.46 -4.61
N PHE A 458 27.22 -7.41 -4.09
CA PHE A 458 27.70 -6.64 -2.93
C PHE A 458 27.39 -7.37 -1.62
N VAL A 459 28.07 -8.49 -1.38
CA VAL A 459 27.83 -9.39 -0.25
C VAL A 459 27.99 -8.66 1.09
N GLU A 460 29.10 -7.96 1.29
CA GLU A 460 29.40 -7.30 2.56
C GLU A 460 28.43 -6.16 2.88
N GLN A 461 28.09 -5.34 1.88
CA GLN A 461 27.08 -4.28 2.03
C GLN A 461 25.70 -4.88 2.35
N GLY A 462 25.31 -5.96 1.65
CA GLY A 462 24.05 -6.66 1.92
C GLY A 462 23.97 -7.21 3.35
N ARG A 463 25.07 -7.80 3.86
CA ARG A 463 25.16 -8.25 5.26
C ARG A 463 25.06 -7.11 6.25
N TYR A 464 25.74 -5.99 5.97
CA TYR A 464 25.69 -4.79 6.80
C TYR A 464 24.26 -4.25 6.90
N TYR A 465 23.57 -4.11 5.77
CA TYR A 465 22.19 -3.63 5.76
C TYR A 465 21.25 -4.56 6.52
N PHE A 466 21.34 -5.87 6.27
CA PHE A 466 20.46 -6.85 6.90
C PHE A 466 20.65 -6.98 8.42
N HIS A 467 21.89 -7.12 8.90
CA HIS A 467 22.15 -7.38 10.32
C HIS A 467 22.22 -6.11 11.18
N HIS A 468 22.73 -5.00 10.62
CA HIS A 468 23.03 -3.79 11.39
C HIS A 468 22.02 -2.68 11.10
N LEU A 469 21.84 -2.30 9.83
CA LEU A 469 21.06 -1.12 9.49
C LEU A 469 19.56 -1.32 9.72
N MET A 470 19.00 -2.47 9.36
CA MET A 470 17.61 -2.82 9.66
C MET A 470 17.32 -2.76 11.16
N LYS A 471 18.22 -3.33 12.00
CA LYS A 471 18.09 -3.29 13.45
C LYS A 471 18.15 -1.85 13.99
N ARG A 472 19.04 -1.00 13.45
CA ARG A 472 19.14 0.41 13.83
C ARG A 472 17.84 1.19 13.57
N PHE A 473 17.11 0.85 12.51
CA PHE A 473 15.82 1.46 12.18
C PHE A 473 14.62 0.70 12.75
N ASN A 474 14.82 -0.26 13.65
CA ASN A 474 13.76 -1.12 14.21
C ASN A 474 12.90 -1.81 13.14
N VAL A 475 13.52 -2.21 12.02
CA VAL A 475 12.88 -2.95 10.94
C VAL A 475 13.13 -4.45 11.15
N GLU A 476 12.08 -5.20 11.47
CA GLU A 476 12.17 -6.65 11.57
C GLU A 476 12.19 -7.31 10.18
N PRO A 477 13.15 -8.22 9.92
CA PRO A 477 13.18 -8.97 8.67
C PRO A 477 11.97 -9.89 8.49
N ASN A 478 11.39 -9.87 7.29
CA ASN A 478 10.37 -10.83 6.85
C ASN A 478 10.93 -11.77 5.77
N LEU A 479 10.13 -12.76 5.33
CA LEU A 479 10.50 -13.73 4.30
C LEU A 479 11.20 -13.11 3.07
N GLN A 480 10.71 -11.97 2.57
CA GLN A 480 11.30 -11.33 1.38
C GLN A 480 12.74 -10.85 1.62
N HIS A 481 13.04 -10.30 2.79
CA HIS A 481 14.42 -9.91 3.13
C HIS A 481 15.34 -11.13 3.19
N TYR A 482 14.89 -12.21 3.83
CA TYR A 482 15.62 -13.47 3.90
C TYR A 482 15.87 -14.05 2.51
N THR A 483 14.85 -14.05 1.63
CA THR A 483 14.97 -14.50 0.23
C THR A 483 15.97 -13.66 -0.56
N CYS A 484 16.02 -12.33 -0.37
CA CYS A 484 17.04 -11.48 -0.99
C CYS A 484 18.46 -11.84 -0.54
N VAL A 485 18.66 -12.14 0.75
CA VAL A 485 19.97 -12.57 1.28
C VAL A 485 20.36 -13.94 0.74
N VAL A 486 19.43 -14.90 0.69
CA VAL A 486 19.68 -16.20 0.02
C VAL A 486 20.09 -15.99 -1.43
N GLY A 487 19.38 -15.14 -2.17
CA GLY A 487 19.72 -14.81 -3.56
C GLY A 487 21.10 -14.19 -3.70
N LEU A 488 21.47 -13.25 -2.81
CA LEU A 488 22.79 -12.61 -2.75
C LEU A 488 23.91 -13.63 -2.52
N LEU A 489 23.81 -14.45 -1.47
CA LEU A 489 24.81 -15.47 -1.13
C LEU A 489 24.91 -16.57 -2.20
N SER A 490 23.76 -16.99 -2.74
CA SER A 490 23.70 -18.00 -3.80
C SER A 490 24.42 -17.51 -5.06
N LYS A 491 24.14 -16.29 -5.53
CA LYS A 491 24.81 -15.72 -6.71
C LYS A 491 26.31 -15.50 -6.47
N ALA A 492 26.72 -15.21 -5.24
CA ALA A 492 28.13 -15.12 -4.85
C ALA A 492 28.85 -16.48 -4.83
N GLY A 493 28.10 -17.60 -4.80
CA GLY A 493 28.66 -18.96 -4.73
C GLY A 493 29.01 -19.42 -3.32
N LEU A 494 28.54 -18.72 -2.28
CA LEU A 494 28.78 -19.03 -0.87
C LEU A 494 27.80 -20.11 -0.37
N PHE A 495 27.85 -21.29 -0.98
CA PHE A 495 26.82 -22.33 -0.79
C PHE A 495 26.71 -22.87 0.64
N GLU A 496 27.83 -23.08 1.33
CA GLU A 496 27.83 -23.57 2.72
C GLU A 496 27.13 -22.58 3.66
N GLU A 497 27.36 -21.28 3.45
CA GLU A 497 26.70 -20.23 4.21
C GLU A 497 25.20 -20.14 3.89
N VAL A 498 24.80 -20.34 2.63
CA VAL A 498 23.37 -20.40 2.27
C VAL A 498 22.69 -21.54 3.02
N GLU A 499 23.30 -22.73 3.08
CA GLU A 499 22.71 -23.88 3.78
C GLU A 499 22.57 -23.64 5.29
N SER A 500 23.58 -23.03 5.95
CA SER A 500 23.48 -22.63 7.36
C SER A 500 22.40 -21.55 7.56
N PHE A 501 22.40 -20.50 6.74
CA PHE A 501 21.43 -19.42 6.81
C PHE A 501 19.99 -19.91 6.61
N MET A 502 19.77 -20.80 5.64
CA MET A 502 18.45 -21.40 5.40
C MET A 502 17.97 -22.32 6.53
N ARG A 503 18.89 -22.92 7.28
CA ARG A 503 18.57 -23.76 8.44
C ARG A 503 18.24 -22.95 9.69
N GLU A 504 18.93 -21.84 9.90
CA GLU A 504 18.80 -21.01 11.10
C GLU A 504 17.67 -19.98 11.02
N ALA A 505 17.25 -19.59 9.82
CA ALA A 505 16.25 -18.56 9.64
C ALA A 505 14.86 -18.98 10.20
N PRO A 506 14.17 -18.11 10.95
CA PRO A 506 12.86 -18.38 11.53
C PRO A 506 11.72 -18.17 10.52
N VAL A 507 11.85 -18.70 9.30
CA VAL A 507 10.87 -18.52 8.21
C VAL A 507 10.60 -19.81 7.47
N GLN A 508 9.38 -19.93 6.94
CA GLN A 508 9.07 -20.93 5.93
C GLN A 508 9.49 -20.40 4.56
N TRP A 509 10.52 -21.02 3.99
CA TRP A 509 11.05 -20.65 2.68
C TRP A 509 10.01 -20.84 1.59
N ASP A 510 9.99 -19.92 0.62
CA ASP A 510 9.12 -20.00 -0.56
C ASP A 510 9.84 -20.60 -1.77
N VAL A 511 9.07 -20.83 -2.83
CA VAL A 511 9.57 -21.28 -4.14
C VAL A 511 10.71 -20.38 -4.65
N VAL A 512 10.65 -19.08 -4.38
CA VAL A 512 11.60 -18.09 -4.92
C VAL A 512 12.99 -18.27 -4.31
N ALA A 513 13.09 -18.49 -3.00
CA ALA A 513 14.36 -18.78 -2.33
C ALA A 513 15.02 -20.05 -2.88
N TRP A 514 14.26 -21.15 -2.97
CA TRP A 514 14.75 -22.43 -3.50
C TRP A 514 15.14 -22.34 -4.98
N SER A 515 14.33 -21.65 -5.79
CA SER A 515 14.64 -21.44 -7.21
C SER A 515 15.90 -20.59 -7.41
N SER A 516 16.13 -19.60 -6.54
CA SER A 516 17.32 -18.76 -6.57
C SER A 516 18.59 -19.56 -6.27
N LEU A 517 18.57 -20.40 -5.22
CA LEU A 517 19.67 -21.31 -4.89
C LEU A 517 19.90 -22.34 -6.00
N LEU A 518 18.84 -22.98 -6.49
CA LEU A 518 18.93 -23.98 -7.55
C LEU A 518 19.53 -23.41 -8.85
N ASN A 519 19.10 -22.20 -9.23
CA ASN A 519 19.65 -21.51 -10.39
C ASN A 519 21.14 -21.16 -10.19
N ALA A 520 21.52 -20.71 -9.00
CA ALA A 520 22.93 -20.46 -8.69
C ALA A 520 23.78 -21.73 -8.75
N CYS A 521 23.27 -22.87 -8.25
CA CYS A 521 23.92 -24.17 -8.38
C CYS A 521 24.14 -24.56 -9.85
N TYR A 522 23.15 -24.30 -10.72
CA TYR A 522 23.27 -24.52 -12.16
C TYR A 522 24.37 -23.63 -12.77
N VAL A 523 24.29 -22.31 -12.57
CA VAL A 523 25.23 -21.33 -13.16
C VAL A 523 26.67 -21.54 -12.68
N ARG A 524 26.86 -21.82 -11.39
CA ARG A 524 28.19 -22.04 -10.78
C ARG A 524 28.68 -23.49 -10.88
N ARG A 525 27.94 -24.36 -11.58
CA ARG A 525 28.27 -25.78 -11.81
C ARG A 525 28.37 -26.64 -10.54
N ASN A 526 27.69 -26.25 -9.46
CA ASN A 526 27.55 -27.06 -8.25
C ASN A 526 26.37 -28.04 -8.40
N TYR A 527 26.50 -29.00 -9.31
CA TYR A 527 25.42 -29.90 -9.68
C TYR A 527 25.02 -30.89 -8.57
N SER A 528 25.94 -31.24 -7.67
CA SER A 528 25.66 -32.15 -6.55
C SER A 528 24.68 -31.53 -5.56
N LEU A 529 24.93 -30.29 -5.13
CA LEU A 529 24.00 -29.54 -4.28
C LEU A 529 22.70 -29.23 -5.03
N GLY A 530 22.79 -28.85 -6.30
CA GLY A 530 21.63 -28.55 -7.13
C GLY A 530 20.61 -29.71 -7.20
N LYS A 531 21.07 -30.96 -7.32
CA LYS A 531 20.18 -32.14 -7.31
C LYS A 531 19.47 -32.30 -5.97
N LYS A 532 20.20 -32.24 -4.85
CA LYS A 532 19.62 -32.34 -3.49
C LYS A 532 18.57 -31.25 -3.24
N VAL A 533 18.90 -30.01 -3.60
CA VAL A 533 18.00 -28.85 -3.45
C VAL A 533 16.74 -29.03 -4.31
N ALA A 534 16.88 -29.50 -5.55
CA ALA A 534 15.75 -29.72 -6.43
C ALA A 534 14.82 -30.83 -5.93
N GLU A 535 15.36 -31.94 -5.43
CA GLU A 535 14.57 -33.03 -4.84
C GLU A 535 13.72 -32.52 -3.67
N TYR A 536 14.33 -31.79 -2.74
CA TYR A 536 13.62 -31.18 -1.61
C TYR A 536 12.56 -30.15 -2.06
N ALA A 537 12.90 -29.29 -3.03
CA ALA A 537 11.98 -28.27 -3.52
C ALA A 537 10.80 -28.87 -4.32
N ILE A 538 10.98 -30.00 -5.00
CA ILE A 538 9.94 -30.75 -5.71
C ILE A 538 8.94 -31.42 -4.76
N GLU A 539 9.39 -31.85 -3.58
CA GLU A 539 8.51 -32.41 -2.56
C GLU A 539 7.59 -31.34 -1.97
N MET A 540 8.12 -30.15 -1.69
CA MET A 540 7.33 -29.04 -1.15
C MET A 540 6.47 -28.35 -2.21
N TYR A 541 6.95 -28.25 -3.45
CA TYR A 541 6.30 -27.52 -4.54
C TYR A 541 6.11 -28.38 -5.78
N PRO A 542 5.30 -29.45 -5.71
CA PRO A 542 5.16 -30.44 -6.77
C PRO A 542 4.59 -29.89 -8.08
N ASN A 543 3.94 -28.73 -8.05
CA ASN A 543 3.30 -28.13 -9.22
C ASN A 543 4.17 -27.08 -9.93
N ASN A 544 5.36 -26.75 -9.41
CA ASN A 544 6.21 -25.73 -10.01
C ASN A 544 7.07 -26.31 -11.14
N SER A 545 6.73 -25.99 -12.39
CA SER A 545 7.45 -26.48 -13.58
C SER A 545 8.90 -26.01 -13.68
N GLY A 546 9.22 -24.82 -13.14
CA GLY A 546 10.55 -24.23 -13.19
C GLY A 546 11.62 -25.06 -12.48
N ILE A 547 11.29 -25.64 -11.32
CA ILE A 547 12.20 -26.48 -10.54
C ILE A 547 12.57 -27.76 -11.33
N TYR A 548 11.58 -28.41 -11.94
CA TYR A 548 11.83 -29.60 -12.78
C TYR A 548 12.71 -29.27 -13.99
N ILE A 549 12.45 -28.13 -14.66
CA ILE A 549 13.23 -27.72 -15.82
C ILE A 549 14.68 -27.45 -15.42
N LEU A 550 14.92 -26.76 -14.30
CA LEU A 550 16.28 -26.54 -13.79
C LEU A 550 16.99 -27.85 -13.43
N LEU A 551 16.31 -28.79 -12.76
CA LEU A 551 16.87 -30.11 -12.46
C LEU A 551 17.21 -30.91 -13.73
N SER A 552 16.32 -30.88 -14.72
CA SER A 552 16.56 -31.48 -16.04
C SER A 552 17.80 -30.86 -16.71
N ASN A 553 17.96 -29.54 -16.65
CA ASN A 553 19.10 -28.84 -17.22
C ASN A 553 20.41 -29.20 -16.48
N ILE A 554 20.36 -29.36 -15.15
CA ILE A 554 21.51 -29.82 -14.34
C ILE A 554 21.94 -31.22 -14.76
N HIS A 555 21.00 -32.16 -14.94
CA HIS A 555 21.32 -33.51 -15.43
C HIS A 555 21.91 -33.48 -16.85
N ALA A 556 21.34 -32.67 -17.75
CA ALA A 556 21.84 -32.53 -19.11
C ALA A 556 23.27 -31.98 -19.15
N LYS A 557 23.58 -30.89 -18.43
CA LYS A 557 24.94 -30.34 -18.34
C LYS A 557 25.92 -31.27 -17.60
N SER A 558 25.42 -32.15 -16.71
CA SER A 558 26.20 -33.23 -16.08
C SER A 558 26.37 -34.47 -16.96
N LYS A 559 25.79 -34.48 -18.18
CA LYS A 559 25.77 -35.63 -19.12
C LYS A 559 25.06 -36.88 -18.57
N GLU A 560 24.13 -36.70 -17.64
CA GLU A 560 23.35 -37.77 -17.02
C GLU A 560 21.94 -37.88 -17.63
N TRP A 561 21.87 -38.48 -18.82
CA TRP A 561 20.61 -38.55 -19.60
C TRP A 561 19.50 -39.36 -18.92
N ASP A 562 19.85 -40.39 -18.14
CA ASP A 562 18.87 -41.14 -17.35
C ASP A 562 18.15 -40.25 -16.34
N GLY A 563 18.85 -39.26 -15.77
CA GLY A 563 18.26 -38.26 -14.88
C GLY A 563 17.26 -37.37 -15.62
N VAL A 564 17.59 -36.92 -16.83
CA VAL A 564 16.68 -36.14 -17.69
C VAL A 564 15.41 -36.94 -18.00
N ALA A 565 15.55 -38.22 -18.34
CA ALA A 565 14.41 -39.10 -18.61
C ALA A 565 13.53 -39.30 -17.35
N ARG A 566 14.13 -39.50 -16.18
CA ARG A 566 13.41 -39.61 -14.90
C ARG A 566 12.61 -38.35 -14.58
N VAL A 567 13.21 -37.17 -14.71
CA VAL A 567 12.54 -35.89 -14.45
C VAL A 567 11.35 -35.69 -15.39
N ARG A 568 11.49 -36.03 -16.68
CA ARG A 568 10.38 -35.97 -17.66
C ARG A 568 9.24 -36.92 -17.31
N SER A 569 9.56 -38.16 -16.92
CA SER A 569 8.56 -39.13 -16.47
C SER A 569 7.82 -38.62 -15.22
N LEU A 570 8.54 -38.04 -14.27
CA LEU A 570 7.97 -37.46 -13.05
C LEU A 570 7.05 -36.26 -13.35
N MET A 571 7.44 -35.38 -14.28
CA MET A 571 6.58 -34.29 -14.74
C MET A 571 5.29 -34.82 -15.38
N LYS A 572 5.37 -35.90 -16.17
CA LYS A 572 4.21 -36.53 -16.81
C LYS A 572 3.28 -37.17 -15.78
N GLU A 573 3.83 -37.89 -14.81
CA GLU A 573 3.09 -38.51 -13.70
C GLU A 573 2.32 -37.47 -12.88
N ARG A 574 3.00 -36.38 -12.52
CA ARG A 574 2.42 -35.28 -11.73
C ARG A 574 1.63 -34.27 -12.55
N ARG A 575 1.46 -34.50 -13.87
CA ARG A 575 0.75 -33.63 -14.82
C ARG A 575 1.27 -32.19 -14.85
N VAL A 576 2.56 -32.00 -14.56
CA VAL A 576 3.23 -30.71 -14.61
C VAL A 576 3.60 -30.41 -16.06
N LYS A 577 3.10 -29.29 -16.58
CA LYS A 577 3.42 -28.84 -17.95
C LYS A 577 4.50 -27.76 -17.91
N LYS A 578 5.43 -27.82 -18.86
CA LYS A 578 6.39 -26.74 -19.11
C LYS A 578 5.63 -25.51 -19.59
N GLU A 579 5.89 -24.37 -18.97
CA GLU A 579 5.40 -23.10 -19.48
C GLU A 579 6.16 -22.73 -20.75
N PRO A 580 5.47 -22.40 -21.86
CA PRO A 580 6.14 -21.97 -23.07
C PRO A 580 6.79 -20.60 -22.86
N GLY A 581 8.02 -20.45 -23.36
CA GLY A 581 8.72 -19.16 -23.37
C GLY A 581 8.17 -18.27 -24.47
N VAL A 582 7.41 -17.25 -24.09
CA VAL A 582 6.77 -16.30 -25.00
C VAL A 582 7.44 -14.95 -24.86
N SER A 583 7.74 -14.33 -26.01
CA SER A 583 8.26 -12.96 -26.06
C SER A 583 7.33 -12.08 -26.89
N TRP A 584 7.12 -10.83 -26.49
CA TRP A 584 6.26 -9.90 -27.22
C TRP A 584 6.85 -8.50 -27.31
N ILE A 585 6.43 -7.79 -28.35
CA ILE A 585 6.82 -6.40 -28.66
C ILE A 585 5.59 -5.61 -29.08
N CYS A 586 5.48 -4.37 -28.61
CA CYS A 586 4.38 -3.47 -29.00
C CYS A 586 4.84 -2.48 -30.07
N ILE A 587 4.33 -2.62 -31.30
CA ILE A 587 4.66 -1.75 -32.43
C ILE A 587 3.35 -1.18 -32.99
N ARG A 588 3.30 0.14 -33.23
CA ARG A 588 2.12 0.84 -33.76
C ARG A 588 0.79 0.49 -33.04
N ASN A 589 0.84 0.38 -31.71
CA ASN A 589 -0.29 0.04 -30.84
C ASN A 589 -0.86 -1.39 -31.01
N GLN A 590 -0.09 -2.29 -31.63
CA GLN A 590 -0.40 -3.70 -31.73
C GLN A 590 0.67 -4.50 -30.97
N THR A 591 0.21 -5.47 -30.18
CA THR A 591 1.10 -6.41 -29.47
C THR A 591 1.34 -7.60 -30.38
N HIS A 592 2.61 -7.80 -30.76
CA HIS A 592 3.05 -8.94 -31.55
C HIS A 592 3.71 -9.93 -30.61
N THR A 593 3.15 -11.14 -30.55
CA THR A 593 3.57 -12.22 -29.66
C THR A 593 4.27 -13.29 -30.47
N PHE A 594 5.37 -13.82 -29.93
CA PHE A 594 6.21 -14.82 -30.57
C PHE A 594 6.42 -16.01 -29.65
N LEU A 595 6.17 -17.20 -30.18
CA LEU A 595 6.56 -18.47 -29.58
C LEU A 595 7.80 -19.03 -30.30
N SER A 596 8.61 -19.85 -29.62
CA SER A 596 9.59 -20.67 -30.33
C SER A 596 8.83 -21.67 -31.22
N GLU A 597 9.27 -21.85 -32.47
CA GLU A 597 8.59 -22.68 -33.50
C GLU A 597 7.22 -22.14 -33.97
N ASP A 598 6.92 -20.86 -33.70
CA ASP A 598 5.67 -20.24 -34.13
C ASP A 598 5.59 -20.09 -35.65
N ASN A 599 4.45 -20.47 -36.23
CA ASN A 599 4.11 -20.24 -37.63
C ASN A 599 2.87 -19.36 -37.79
N GLN A 600 2.31 -18.82 -36.70
CA GLN A 600 1.04 -18.09 -36.71
C GLN A 600 1.19 -16.60 -37.08
N HIS A 601 2.40 -16.03 -36.99
CA HIS A 601 2.61 -14.63 -37.37
C HIS A 601 2.54 -14.46 -38.90
N SER A 602 1.75 -13.49 -39.36
CA SER A 602 1.52 -13.18 -40.78
C SER A 602 2.78 -12.87 -41.61
N GLU A 603 3.90 -12.60 -40.95
CA GLU A 603 5.16 -12.17 -41.55
C GLU A 603 6.34 -13.08 -41.14
N ILE A 604 6.05 -14.27 -40.60
CA ILE A 604 7.06 -15.15 -39.99
C ILE A 604 8.23 -15.48 -40.94
N VAL A 605 7.95 -15.65 -42.23
CA VAL A 605 8.97 -15.92 -43.27
C VAL A 605 9.99 -14.78 -43.35
N LEU A 606 9.52 -13.54 -43.31
CA LEU A 606 10.39 -12.35 -43.33
C LEU A 606 11.18 -12.21 -42.03
N ILE A 607 10.55 -12.55 -40.89
CA ILE A 607 11.19 -12.53 -39.57
C ILE A 607 12.33 -13.56 -39.53
N TYR A 608 12.10 -14.79 -39.99
CA TYR A 608 13.12 -15.84 -40.03
C TYR A 608 14.28 -15.46 -40.97
N ALA A 609 13.99 -14.88 -42.13
CA ALA A 609 15.01 -14.34 -43.00
C ALA A 609 15.84 -13.26 -42.29
N LYS A 610 15.19 -12.37 -41.53
CA LYS A 610 15.89 -11.32 -40.78
C LYS A 610 16.74 -11.88 -39.65
N VAL A 611 16.24 -12.86 -38.90
CA VAL A 611 17.02 -13.55 -37.86
C VAL A 611 18.28 -14.16 -38.47
N LYS A 612 18.17 -14.86 -39.59
CA LYS A 612 19.32 -15.45 -40.29
C LYS A 612 20.33 -14.39 -40.74
N GLU A 613 19.88 -13.26 -41.27
CA GLU A 613 20.72 -12.12 -41.64
C GLU A 613 21.44 -11.51 -40.43
N VAL A 614 20.75 -11.33 -39.31
CA VAL A 614 21.32 -10.73 -38.10
C VAL A 614 22.31 -11.68 -37.45
N LEU A 615 21.98 -12.97 -37.34
CA LEU A 615 22.87 -13.99 -36.77
C LEU A 615 24.15 -14.16 -37.59
N SER A 616 24.08 -14.10 -38.93
CA SER A 616 25.27 -14.18 -39.78
C SER A 616 26.20 -12.97 -39.61
N LYS A 617 25.65 -11.79 -39.32
CA LYS A 617 26.43 -10.56 -39.06
C LYS A 617 27.07 -10.52 -37.68
N ILE A 618 26.49 -11.16 -36.66
CA ILE A 618 27.08 -11.19 -35.31
C ILE A 618 28.07 -12.35 -35.10
N ARG A 619 28.05 -13.41 -35.93
CA ARG A 619 29.04 -14.51 -35.87
C ARG A 619 30.50 -14.01 -35.94
N PRO A 620 30.88 -13.14 -36.92
CA PRO A 620 32.22 -12.55 -36.95
C PRO A 620 32.57 -11.67 -35.74
N LEU A 621 31.56 -11.21 -34.99
CA LEU A 621 31.73 -10.39 -33.79
C LEU A 621 31.94 -11.24 -32.51
N GLY A 622 32.03 -12.57 -32.66
CA GLY A 622 32.27 -13.51 -31.56
C GLY A 622 31.04 -14.26 -31.06
N TYR A 623 29.91 -14.24 -31.78
CA TYR A 623 28.74 -15.04 -31.42
C TYR A 623 28.96 -16.53 -31.70
N SER A 624 28.86 -17.36 -30.66
CA SER A 624 28.83 -18.83 -30.75
C SER A 624 27.58 -19.39 -30.05
N PRO A 625 26.71 -20.15 -30.75
CA PRO A 625 25.54 -20.77 -30.12
C PRO A 625 25.92 -21.74 -28.99
N ASP A 626 25.24 -21.68 -27.84
CA ASP A 626 25.44 -22.66 -26.75
C ASP A 626 24.74 -23.99 -27.06
N VAL A 627 25.35 -24.82 -27.90
CA VAL A 627 24.82 -26.14 -28.30
C VAL A 627 24.98 -27.19 -27.19
N ALA A 628 25.66 -26.87 -26.08
CA ALA A 628 25.99 -27.85 -25.02
C ALA A 628 24.78 -28.34 -24.20
N GLY A 629 23.55 -27.96 -24.55
CA GLY A 629 22.30 -28.43 -23.96
C GLY A 629 21.38 -29.22 -24.92
N GLY A 630 21.80 -29.51 -26.15
CA GLY A 630 21.02 -30.28 -27.12
C GLY A 630 20.82 -31.74 -26.70
N TYR A 631 19.63 -32.30 -26.97
CA TYR A 631 19.36 -33.73 -26.77
C TYR A 631 20.31 -34.58 -27.60
N HIS A 632 20.75 -35.73 -27.08
CA HIS A 632 21.55 -36.71 -27.81
C HIS A 632 20.90 -37.19 -29.13
N ASP A 633 19.57 -37.04 -29.27
CA ASP A 633 18.79 -37.45 -30.44
C ASP A 633 18.59 -36.35 -31.50
N VAL A 634 19.20 -35.17 -31.31
CA VAL A 634 19.01 -34.01 -32.21
C VAL A 634 20.37 -33.61 -32.78
N ASP A 635 20.55 -33.76 -34.09
CA ASP A 635 21.75 -33.35 -34.81
C ASP A 635 22.20 -31.93 -34.40
N ALA A 636 23.52 -31.70 -34.37
CA ALA A 636 24.08 -30.41 -33.95
C ALA A 636 23.51 -29.23 -34.77
N GLU A 637 23.23 -29.45 -36.06
CA GLU A 637 22.58 -28.49 -36.95
C GLU A 637 21.12 -28.20 -36.55
N GLN A 638 20.37 -29.22 -36.12
CA GLN A 638 18.98 -29.07 -35.68
C GLN A 638 18.91 -28.39 -34.30
N SER A 639 19.86 -28.68 -33.42
CA SER A 639 20.00 -28.00 -32.11
C SER A 639 20.36 -26.52 -32.29
N GLU A 640 21.25 -26.20 -33.23
CA GLU A 640 21.61 -24.81 -33.59
C GLU A 640 20.45 -24.07 -34.27
N SER A 641 19.69 -24.75 -35.13
CA SER A 641 18.47 -24.22 -35.75
C SER A 641 17.43 -23.84 -34.69
N ASN A 642 17.17 -24.72 -33.72
CA ASN A 642 16.21 -24.47 -32.64
C ASN A 642 16.61 -23.26 -31.77
N LEU A 643 17.91 -23.12 -31.46
CA LEU A 643 18.45 -21.97 -30.71
C LEU A 643 18.34 -20.65 -31.49
N SER A 644 18.41 -20.72 -32.81
CA SER A 644 18.37 -19.53 -33.68
C SER A 644 17.01 -18.85 -33.66
N TYR A 645 15.92 -19.60 -33.48
CA TYR A 645 14.54 -19.10 -33.54
C TYR A 645 13.84 -19.05 -32.17
N HIS A 646 14.60 -18.79 -31.11
CA HIS A 646 14.02 -18.43 -29.81
C HIS A 646 13.16 -17.18 -29.89
N SER A 647 12.05 -17.15 -29.13
CA SER A 647 11.07 -16.06 -29.18
C SER A 647 11.66 -14.67 -28.97
N GLU A 648 12.72 -14.53 -28.17
CA GLU A 648 13.43 -13.25 -27.97
C GLU A 648 14.06 -12.75 -29.27
N LYS A 649 14.75 -13.63 -30.01
CA LYS A 649 15.41 -13.29 -31.27
C LYS A 649 14.38 -12.95 -32.34
N LEU A 650 13.24 -13.65 -32.36
CA LEU A 650 12.11 -13.34 -33.24
C LEU A 650 11.56 -11.94 -32.95
N ALA A 651 11.30 -11.63 -31.68
CA ALA A 651 10.78 -10.33 -31.27
C ALA A 651 11.75 -9.17 -31.59
N VAL A 652 13.05 -9.37 -31.33
CA VAL A 652 14.09 -8.38 -31.67
C VAL A 652 14.21 -8.20 -33.18
N ALA A 653 14.21 -9.28 -33.96
CA ALA A 653 14.28 -9.21 -35.41
C ALA A 653 13.07 -8.47 -36.01
N TYR A 654 11.86 -8.76 -35.53
CA TYR A 654 10.65 -8.02 -35.91
C TYR A 654 10.74 -6.54 -35.54
N GLY A 655 11.24 -6.23 -34.33
CA GLY A 655 11.53 -4.87 -33.88
C GLY A 655 12.47 -4.13 -34.83
N LEU A 656 13.58 -4.74 -35.22
CA LEU A 656 14.55 -4.18 -36.16
C LEU A 656 13.94 -3.90 -37.54
N MET A 657 12.99 -4.72 -38.00
CA MET A 657 12.33 -4.55 -39.30
C MET A 657 11.32 -3.39 -39.30
N LYS A 658 10.58 -3.20 -38.21
CA LYS A 658 9.39 -2.33 -38.20
C LYS A 658 9.59 -0.97 -37.54
N THR A 659 10.74 -0.75 -36.91
CA THR A 659 11.05 0.50 -36.20
C THR A 659 12.20 1.27 -36.87
N PRO A 660 12.17 2.62 -36.81
CA PRO A 660 13.22 3.46 -37.40
C PRO A 660 14.62 3.10 -36.91
N GLU A 661 15.64 3.35 -37.75
CA GLU A 661 17.04 3.19 -37.36
C GLU A 661 17.35 3.99 -36.09
N ASN A 662 18.20 3.41 -35.23
CA ASN A 662 18.58 3.93 -33.90
C ASN A 662 17.46 4.04 -32.85
N SER A 663 16.20 3.71 -33.17
CA SER A 663 15.13 3.74 -32.15
C SER A 663 15.26 2.59 -31.14
N PRO A 664 14.94 2.84 -29.85
CA PRO A 664 15.01 1.83 -28.82
C PRO A 664 13.97 0.74 -29.02
N LEU A 665 14.34 -0.51 -28.70
CA LEU A 665 13.45 -1.67 -28.75
C LEU A 665 13.10 -2.10 -27.33
N TYR A 666 11.82 -2.39 -27.09
CA TYR A 666 11.33 -2.90 -25.81
C TYR A 666 10.70 -4.27 -26.04
N VAL A 667 11.31 -5.31 -25.49
CA VAL A 667 10.85 -6.69 -25.60
C VAL A 667 10.54 -7.20 -24.19
N THR A 668 9.40 -7.86 -24.03
CA THR A 668 9.05 -8.52 -22.77
C THR A 668 9.00 -10.01 -22.97
N LYS A 669 9.46 -10.77 -21.97
CA LYS A 669 9.48 -12.22 -21.93
C LYS A 669 8.87 -12.71 -20.61
N ASN A 670 8.06 -13.75 -20.68
CA ASN A 670 7.38 -14.32 -19.50
C ASN A 670 8.29 -15.16 -18.60
N VAL A 671 9.41 -15.66 -19.12
CA VAL A 671 10.41 -16.46 -18.39
C VAL A 671 11.79 -15.79 -18.47
N ARG A 672 12.73 -16.24 -17.63
CA ARG A 672 14.14 -15.78 -17.66
C ARG A 672 14.74 -15.95 -19.07
N ILE A 673 15.48 -14.94 -19.54
CA ILE A 673 16.23 -15.01 -20.80
C ILE A 673 17.30 -16.10 -20.72
N CYS A 674 17.61 -16.82 -21.81
CA CYS A 674 18.72 -17.78 -21.80
C CYS A 674 20.07 -17.11 -22.15
N ASP A 675 21.18 -17.73 -21.74
CA ASP A 675 22.54 -17.21 -21.96
C ASP A 675 22.84 -16.95 -23.44
N ASP A 676 22.35 -17.83 -24.32
CA ASP A 676 22.50 -17.70 -25.77
C ASP A 676 21.75 -16.47 -26.33
N CYS A 677 20.50 -16.25 -25.91
CA CYS A 677 19.73 -15.07 -26.33
C CYS A 677 20.31 -13.78 -25.75
N HIS A 678 20.77 -13.81 -24.49
CA HIS A 678 21.43 -12.68 -23.85
C HIS A 678 22.69 -12.27 -24.64
N SER A 679 23.57 -13.24 -24.93
CA SER A 679 24.81 -13.02 -25.69
C SER A 679 24.54 -12.56 -27.13
N ALA A 680 23.54 -13.14 -27.79
CA ALA A 680 23.13 -12.71 -29.13
C ALA A 680 22.64 -11.25 -29.11
N ILE A 681 21.71 -10.90 -28.22
CA ILE A 681 21.11 -9.56 -28.16
C ILE A 681 22.14 -8.50 -27.79
N GLN A 682 23.11 -8.84 -26.93
CA GLN A 682 24.25 -7.99 -26.65
C GLN A 682 24.99 -7.61 -27.93
N LEU A 683 25.37 -8.58 -28.77
CA LEU A 683 26.03 -8.30 -30.04
C LEU A 683 25.12 -7.60 -31.07
N ILE A 684 23.82 -7.91 -31.07
CA ILE A 684 22.83 -7.22 -31.92
C ILE A 684 22.73 -5.74 -31.54
N SER A 685 22.80 -5.38 -30.26
CA SER A 685 22.79 -3.98 -29.82
C SER A 685 23.98 -3.19 -30.38
N ARG A 686 25.16 -3.82 -30.44
CA ARG A 686 26.37 -3.26 -31.04
C ARG A 686 26.25 -3.13 -32.56
N LEU A 687 25.73 -4.15 -33.23
CA LEU A 687 25.55 -4.17 -34.68
C LEU A 687 24.54 -3.11 -35.15
N SER A 688 23.43 -2.97 -34.41
CA SER A 688 22.33 -2.07 -34.79
C SER A 688 22.46 -0.65 -34.23
N ASN A 689 23.43 -0.41 -33.34
CA ASN A 689 23.60 0.85 -32.60
C ASN A 689 22.30 1.31 -31.91
N ARG A 690 21.58 0.37 -31.28
CA ARG A 690 20.29 0.60 -30.61
C ARG A 690 20.37 0.19 -29.15
N LEU A 691 19.62 0.91 -28.31
CA LEU A 691 19.25 0.44 -26.99
C LEU A 691 18.16 -0.65 -27.16
N ILE A 692 18.44 -1.86 -26.69
CA ILE A 692 17.48 -2.95 -26.64
C ILE A 692 17.21 -3.24 -25.17
N VAL A 693 15.99 -2.99 -24.71
CA VAL A 693 15.56 -3.27 -23.35
C VAL A 693 14.75 -4.56 -23.37
N VAL A 694 15.23 -5.59 -22.67
CA VAL A 694 14.51 -6.85 -22.52
C VAL A 694 14.08 -7.01 -21.07
N ARG A 695 12.78 -7.09 -20.82
CA ARG A 695 12.21 -7.46 -19.53
C ARG A 695 12.01 -8.97 -19.48
N ASP A 696 12.66 -9.65 -18.56
CA ASP A 696 12.38 -11.07 -18.26
C ASP A 696 11.52 -11.21 -16.99
N SER A 697 11.34 -12.44 -16.50
CA SER A 697 10.54 -12.71 -15.29
C SER A 697 11.11 -12.08 -14.01
N ASN A 698 12.39 -11.71 -14.00
CA ASN A 698 13.12 -11.30 -12.80
C ASN A 698 13.59 -9.84 -12.85
N ARG A 699 13.98 -9.33 -14.03
CA ARG A 699 14.63 -8.03 -14.19
C ARG A 699 14.54 -7.48 -15.62
N PHE A 700 15.04 -6.25 -15.79
CA PHE A 700 15.34 -5.67 -17.09
C PHE A 700 16.83 -5.81 -17.41
N HIS A 701 17.09 -6.05 -18.68
CA HIS A 701 18.40 -6.08 -19.30
C HIS A 701 18.47 -4.93 -20.31
N HIS A 702 19.37 -3.98 -20.09
CA HIS A 702 19.59 -2.86 -21.01
C HIS A 702 20.82 -3.17 -21.84
N PHE A 703 20.60 -3.59 -23.08
CA PHE A 703 21.66 -3.88 -24.03
C PHE A 703 21.98 -2.64 -24.85
N GLN A 704 23.21 -2.14 -24.73
CA GLN A 704 23.69 -1.00 -25.48
C GLN A 704 25.18 -1.18 -25.80
N ASN A 705 25.57 -0.92 -27.05
CA ASN A 705 26.97 -0.97 -27.50
C ASN A 705 27.69 -2.31 -27.20
N GLY A 706 26.97 -3.42 -27.13
CA GLY A 706 27.57 -4.72 -26.80
C GLY A 706 27.81 -4.95 -25.31
N GLN A 707 27.14 -4.19 -24.44
CA GLN A 707 27.15 -4.39 -22.99
C GLN A 707 25.72 -4.50 -22.48
N CYS A 708 25.53 -5.21 -21.37
CA CYS A 708 24.25 -5.30 -20.65
C CYS A 708 24.38 -4.64 -19.29
N SER A 709 23.31 -3.98 -18.81
CA SER A 709 23.26 -3.41 -17.45
C SER A 709 23.44 -4.44 -16.33
N CYS A 710 23.36 -5.74 -16.61
CA CYS A 710 23.64 -6.78 -15.63
C CYS A 710 25.12 -7.10 -15.44
N CYS A 711 26.03 -6.58 -16.28
CA CYS A 711 27.46 -6.89 -16.25
C CYS A 711 27.75 -8.41 -16.27
N ASP A 712 26.94 -9.19 -16.98
CA ASP A 712 26.99 -10.66 -17.02
C ASP A 712 26.84 -11.35 -15.64
N TYR A 713 26.29 -10.62 -14.66
CA TYR A 713 25.98 -11.08 -13.31
C TYR A 713 24.46 -11.07 -13.10
N TRP A 714 23.79 -12.15 -13.47
CA TRP A 714 22.32 -12.25 -13.41
C TRP A 714 21.78 -13.63 -13.03
#